data_AF-A0A835XQ70-F1
#
_entry.id   AF-A0A835XQ70-F1
#
_cell.length_a   1.000
_cell.length_b   1.000
_cell.length_c   1.000
_cell.angle_alpha   90.00
_cell.angle_beta   90.00
_cell.angle_gamma   90.00
#
_symmetry.space_group_name_H-M   'P 1'
#
loop_
_entity.id
_entity.type
_entity.pdbx_description
1 polymer ?
#
loop_
_entity_poly.entity_id
_entity_poly.type
_entity_poly.pdbx_seq_one_letter_code
_entity_poly.pdbx_strand_id
1 'polypeptide(L)'
;MSTNGAPPVELAGSGAPRFLKGCAISVWQNSPDTASQWTQFALKPHSMLERVAGKNPQMRIDKGSPDFWQRYEDDIAAARLLGSNSFRVSLEWSRVMPEGPGLIDQQAVSRYCDILRACTAAGLEPMVTLHHFVHPEWFQRLGGFEKESNIRYFVEWAEVAFRLFAPLGVKLWATFNEPTCAAFTGYIVGIHAPGRQGALELAGRVLLCMLRAHAAAHACLKRLPGGQAAEVGLVHQQIRFEAEGTGALYGGARWTAEWLTHCFGWDVVHTWLLTGHFAWRVPGSKAGVEAQEPGVRPPCDWLGINYYTNVVLDWRCGFTGRPGDVLTDMGWPISPEGLYRAIAHCGELGIPLYITETGIADGVDDRRGPLIAAYWEQLARAVADGHDVRGFYYWTLCDNFEWHLGWNMKFGLFEWTEAPPNPKPHPVAAAQEARAAAARAAAKNAALDGFGGGGGGGGGAVCTLSAPPPSVPALALAGAAAGGGGAPVLQIHAGASVAATATATIISVSPPGTPYWRRPTASATPFAADGAAAKAAEAAVAEAEAGAERFPGRRLRQGSLELVRRFAATPDDLAAARQALASTQWPAVPLPDELRRPTAAARAAAGGPAWRSVRGVLRLALAVLAMPAAVAGAAWRAAAKGAASRQALRAGSEEEKAALCGGGGGSRVRST
;
A
#
# COMPACT_ATOMS: atom_id res chain seq x y z
N MET A 1 43.38 13.42 43.46
CA MET A 1 43.46 12.40 42.39
C MET A 1 42.07 12.27 41.81
N SER A 2 41.82 12.95 40.68
CA SER A 2 40.56 12.91 39.94
C SER A 2 40.93 12.60 38.50
N THR A 3 40.55 11.42 38.02
CA THR A 3 40.80 10.98 36.64
C THR A 3 39.58 11.31 35.80
N ASN A 4 39.74 12.33 34.95
CA ASN A 4 38.85 12.65 33.84
C ASN A 4 38.78 11.44 32.88
N GLY A 5 37.65 10.75 32.85
CA GLY A 5 37.31 9.81 31.78
C GLY A 5 36.68 10.58 30.63
N ALA A 6 37.43 10.74 29.54
CA ALA A 6 36.86 11.20 28.27
C ALA A 6 35.83 10.15 27.77
N PRO A 7 34.70 10.57 27.17
CA PRO A 7 33.75 9.65 26.57
C PRO A 7 34.43 8.84 25.45
N PRO A 8 34.00 7.59 25.21
CA PRO A 8 34.58 6.76 24.17
C PRO A 8 34.37 7.44 22.81
N VAL A 9 35.47 7.57 22.07
CA VAL A 9 35.51 8.05 20.70
C VAL A 9 34.66 7.12 19.85
N GLU A 10 33.55 7.62 19.31
CA GLU A 10 32.81 6.97 18.24
C GLU A 10 33.76 6.76 17.05
N LEU A 11 33.99 5.49 16.71
CA LEU A 11 34.65 5.13 15.46
C LEU A 11 33.72 5.50 14.30
N ALA A 12 33.87 6.71 13.78
CA ALA A 12 33.44 7.05 12.44
C ALA A 12 34.23 6.18 11.45
N GLY A 13 33.58 5.20 10.80
CA GLY A 13 34.20 4.47 9.69
C GLY A 13 33.73 3.04 9.41
N SER A 14 32.49 2.86 8.97
CA SER A 14 32.19 1.90 7.90
C SER A 14 31.21 2.60 6.96
N GLY A 15 31.58 2.81 5.69
CA GLY A 15 30.76 3.56 4.73
C GLY A 15 29.49 2.83 4.26
N ALA A 16 29.03 1.81 4.98
CA ALA A 16 27.84 1.03 4.65
C ALA A 16 26.62 1.60 5.37
N PRO A 17 25.47 1.76 4.69
CA PRO A 17 24.24 2.20 5.36
C PRO A 17 23.85 1.18 6.43
N ARG A 18 23.51 1.69 7.62
CA ARG A 18 23.02 0.88 8.75
C ARG A 18 21.77 0.10 8.32
N PHE A 19 21.69 -1.17 8.69
CA PHE A 19 20.49 -1.97 8.41
C PHE A 19 19.32 -1.52 9.29
N LEU A 20 18.20 -1.18 8.67
CA LEU A 20 16.99 -0.73 9.38
C LEU A 20 16.14 -1.93 9.80
N LYS A 21 15.87 -2.06 11.09
CA LYS A 21 15.00 -3.08 11.67
C LYS A 21 13.88 -2.38 12.41
N GLY A 22 12.64 -2.71 12.09
CA GLY A 22 11.51 -1.96 12.59
C GLY A 22 10.18 -2.68 12.54
N CYS A 23 9.16 -1.93 12.91
CA CYS A 23 7.76 -2.27 12.72
C CYS A 23 7.11 -1.20 11.84
N ALA A 24 6.03 -1.59 11.15
CA ALA A 24 5.25 -0.70 10.32
C ALA A 24 3.80 -0.59 10.82
N ILE A 25 3.23 0.61 10.65
CA ILE A 25 1.80 0.88 10.88
C ILE A 25 1.19 1.73 9.75
N SER A 26 -0.11 1.58 9.57
CA SER A 26 -0.96 2.58 8.91
C SER A 26 -1.76 3.33 9.99
N VAL A 27 -1.67 4.66 10.00
CA VAL A 27 -2.33 5.50 11.00
C VAL A 27 -3.84 5.33 10.91
N TRP A 28 -4.44 5.29 9.72
CA TRP A 28 -5.89 5.05 9.62
C TRP A 28 -6.32 3.69 10.18
N GLN A 29 -5.55 2.61 9.97
CA GLN A 29 -5.88 1.29 10.56
C GLN A 29 -5.79 1.27 12.09
N ASN A 30 -4.94 2.12 12.67
CA ASN A 30 -4.73 2.23 14.12
C ASN A 30 -5.49 3.40 14.77
N SER A 31 -6.02 4.32 13.96
CA SER A 31 -6.68 5.57 14.35
C SER A 31 -7.49 6.12 13.18
N PRO A 32 -8.64 5.52 12.84
CA PRO A 32 -9.48 5.99 11.74
C PRO A 32 -9.85 7.46 11.89
N ASP A 33 -9.87 8.20 10.78
CA ASP A 33 -10.29 9.60 10.75
C ASP A 33 -11.79 9.75 10.41
N THR A 34 -12.25 11.00 10.24
CA THR A 34 -13.63 11.32 9.81
C THR A 34 -13.78 11.70 8.35
N ALA A 35 -12.72 12.30 7.78
CA ALA A 35 -12.80 13.06 6.54
C ALA A 35 -12.27 12.30 5.31
N SER A 36 -11.79 11.07 5.48
CA SER A 36 -11.24 10.29 4.38
C SER A 36 -12.29 9.50 3.60
N GLN A 37 -11.93 9.17 2.36
CA GLN A 37 -12.72 8.26 1.52
C GLN A 37 -12.89 6.87 2.15
N TRP A 38 -11.92 6.41 2.95
CA TRP A 38 -11.97 5.10 3.60
C TRP A 38 -12.94 5.09 4.76
N THR A 39 -13.00 6.17 5.55
CA THR A 39 -14.04 6.33 6.56
C THR A 39 -15.43 6.37 5.93
N GLN A 40 -15.62 7.13 4.85
CA GLN A 40 -16.89 7.16 4.14
C GLN A 40 -17.27 5.79 3.58
N PHE A 41 -16.29 5.05 3.04
CA PHE A 41 -16.49 3.69 2.55
C PHE A 41 -16.86 2.72 3.68
N ALA A 42 -16.16 2.74 4.80
CA ALA A 42 -16.42 1.84 5.94
C ALA A 42 -17.80 2.07 6.57
N LEU A 43 -18.27 3.32 6.61
CA LEU A 43 -19.59 3.69 7.15
C LEU A 43 -20.75 3.37 6.18
N LYS A 44 -20.46 3.24 4.88
CA LYS A 44 -21.49 2.97 3.87
C LYS A 44 -21.96 1.50 3.92
N PRO A 45 -23.27 1.21 3.84
CA PRO A 45 -23.75 -0.16 3.66
C PRO A 45 -23.45 -0.70 2.25
N HIS A 46 -22.85 -1.90 2.15
CA HIS A 46 -22.42 -2.50 0.88
C HIS A 46 -23.30 -3.65 0.39
N SER A 47 -24.12 -4.23 1.26
CA SER A 47 -25.11 -5.27 0.89
C SER A 47 -26.55 -4.85 1.20
N MET A 48 -27.54 -5.52 0.60
CA MET A 48 -28.96 -5.30 0.94
C MET A 48 -29.23 -5.60 2.42
N LEU A 49 -28.59 -6.64 2.95
CA LEU A 49 -28.68 -7.02 4.36
C LEU A 49 -28.09 -5.93 5.27
N GLU A 50 -26.98 -5.33 4.87
CA GLU A 50 -26.39 -4.18 5.57
C GLU A 50 -27.23 -2.91 5.46
N ARG A 51 -27.92 -2.68 4.33
CA ARG A 51 -28.84 -1.54 4.18
C ARG A 51 -30.03 -1.64 5.12
N VAL A 52 -30.55 -2.86 5.34
CA VAL A 52 -31.63 -3.12 6.31
C VAL A 52 -31.12 -3.02 7.74
N ALA A 53 -29.90 -3.51 8.02
CA ALA A 53 -29.29 -3.45 9.35
C ALA A 53 -28.67 -2.08 9.70
N GLY A 54 -28.54 -1.17 8.73
CA GLY A 54 -27.93 0.16 8.87
C GLY A 54 -26.42 0.17 9.15
N LYS A 55 -25.74 -0.99 9.16
CA LYS A 55 -24.30 -1.13 9.47
C LYS A 55 -23.67 -2.29 8.71
N ASN A 56 -22.41 -2.15 8.31
CA ASN A 56 -21.58 -3.30 7.95
C ASN A 56 -21.08 -3.98 9.24
N PRO A 57 -21.46 -5.24 9.55
CA PRO A 57 -21.10 -5.89 10.80
C PRO A 57 -19.59 -6.15 10.94
N GLN A 58 -18.86 -6.20 9.81
CA GLN A 58 -17.42 -6.47 9.75
C GLN A 58 -16.59 -5.17 9.77
N MET A 59 -17.00 -4.13 9.04
CA MET A 59 -16.31 -2.83 8.99
C MET A 59 -16.76 -1.84 10.09
N ARG A 60 -16.80 -2.31 11.33
CA ARG A 60 -17.22 -1.53 12.49
C ARG A 60 -16.07 -0.69 13.07
N ILE A 61 -15.72 0.38 12.36
CA ILE A 61 -14.70 1.37 12.82
C ILE A 61 -15.12 2.13 14.10
N ASP A 62 -16.39 2.04 14.47
CA ASP A 62 -16.96 2.58 15.72
C ASP A 62 -16.71 1.69 16.95
N LYS A 63 -16.27 0.44 16.77
CA LYS A 63 -16.08 -0.51 17.88
C LYS A 63 -14.85 -0.24 18.75
N GLY A 64 -13.92 0.60 18.30
CA GLY A 64 -12.71 0.95 19.03
C GLY A 64 -11.55 1.21 18.08
N SER A 65 -10.37 1.44 18.65
CA SER A 65 -9.12 1.64 17.92
C SER A 65 -7.94 1.40 18.88
N PRO A 66 -6.78 0.91 18.42
CA PRO A 66 -5.52 0.94 19.18
C PRO A 66 -5.14 2.36 19.61
N ASP A 67 -5.67 3.35 18.89
CA ASP A 67 -5.56 4.79 19.14
C ASP A 67 -4.12 5.30 19.14
N PHE A 68 -3.33 4.82 18.18
CA PHE A 68 -1.97 5.31 17.92
C PHE A 68 -1.89 6.84 17.92
N TRP A 69 -2.90 7.54 17.41
CA TRP A 69 -2.96 9.00 17.38
C TRP A 69 -2.77 9.66 18.76
N GLN A 70 -3.33 9.05 19.81
CA GLN A 70 -3.21 9.54 21.18
C GLN A 70 -2.16 8.80 22.00
N ARG A 71 -1.81 7.58 21.60
CA ARG A 71 -0.93 6.67 22.35
C ARG A 71 0.40 6.41 21.66
N TYR A 72 0.81 7.30 20.75
CA TYR A 72 1.99 7.11 19.93
C TYR A 72 3.26 6.95 20.77
N GLU A 73 3.36 7.60 21.93
CA GLU A 73 4.51 7.43 22.83
C GLU A 73 4.62 5.98 23.33
N ASP A 74 3.51 5.36 23.71
CA ASP A 74 3.47 3.95 24.11
C ASP A 74 3.88 3.04 22.95
N ASP A 75 3.34 3.31 21.75
CA ASP A 75 3.61 2.49 20.56
C ASP A 75 5.09 2.62 20.11
N ILE A 76 5.66 3.82 20.18
CA ILE A 76 7.07 4.08 19.88
C ILE A 76 7.98 3.41 20.92
N ALA A 77 7.62 3.50 22.20
CA ALA A 77 8.33 2.79 23.26
C ALA A 77 8.24 1.26 23.10
N ALA A 78 7.09 0.74 22.68
CA ALA A 78 6.89 -0.68 22.38
C ALA A 78 7.72 -1.14 21.18
N ALA A 79 7.78 -0.35 20.11
CA ALA A 79 8.65 -0.62 18.96
C ALA A 79 10.13 -0.65 19.38
N ARG A 80 10.55 0.26 20.25
CA ARG A 80 11.91 0.31 20.78
C ARG A 80 12.23 -0.89 21.67
N LEU A 81 11.26 -1.34 22.48
CA LEU A 81 11.37 -2.55 23.32
C LEU A 81 11.59 -3.80 22.46
N LEU A 82 10.97 -3.87 21.27
CA LEU A 82 11.17 -4.96 20.33
C LEU A 82 12.55 -4.97 19.66
N GLY A 83 13.42 -3.99 19.97
CA GLY A 83 14.75 -3.86 19.37
C GLY A 83 14.76 -3.11 18.03
N SER A 84 13.68 -2.39 17.69
CA SER A 84 13.62 -1.56 16.49
C SER A 84 14.63 -0.41 16.55
N ASN A 85 15.24 -0.08 15.42
CA ASN A 85 16.04 1.14 15.19
C ASN A 85 15.38 2.06 14.14
N SER A 86 14.24 1.65 13.58
CA SER A 86 13.43 2.41 12.63
C SER A 86 11.94 2.14 12.85
N PHE A 87 11.09 3.10 12.48
CA PHE A 87 9.65 2.98 12.58
C PHE A 87 8.97 3.52 11.32
N ARG A 88 8.16 2.70 10.66
CA ARG A 88 7.43 3.09 9.45
C ARG A 88 6.01 3.50 9.80
N VAL A 89 5.63 4.73 9.42
CA VAL A 89 4.33 5.34 9.75
C VAL A 89 3.75 6.08 8.55
N SER A 90 2.42 6.02 8.37
CA SER A 90 1.74 6.83 7.34
C SER A 90 1.40 8.23 7.84
N LEU A 91 1.35 9.18 6.90
CA LEU A 91 0.70 10.48 7.11
C LEU A 91 -0.67 10.46 6.47
N GLU A 92 -1.71 10.75 7.24
CA GLU A 92 -3.06 10.84 6.72
C GLU A 92 -3.31 12.21 6.06
N TRP A 93 -3.30 12.22 4.73
CA TRP A 93 -3.59 13.41 3.91
C TRP A 93 -4.92 14.07 4.31
N SER A 94 -5.94 13.26 4.60
CA SER A 94 -7.26 13.67 5.12
C SER A 94 -7.23 14.37 6.47
N ARG A 95 -6.19 14.18 7.30
CA ARG A 95 -6.02 14.91 8.57
C ARG A 95 -5.31 16.23 8.34
N VAL A 96 -4.26 16.26 7.51
CA VAL A 96 -3.46 17.47 7.30
C VAL A 96 -4.14 18.45 6.35
N MET A 97 -4.84 17.96 5.32
CA MET A 97 -5.57 18.79 4.34
C MET A 97 -7.02 18.33 4.20
N PRO A 98 -7.86 18.50 5.24
CA PRO A 98 -9.20 17.91 5.31
C PRO A 98 -10.22 18.56 4.37
N GLU A 99 -10.05 19.85 4.03
CA GLU A 99 -11.08 20.63 3.34
C GLU A 99 -10.77 20.89 1.87
N GLY A 100 -9.49 20.93 1.49
CA GLY A 100 -9.08 21.17 0.12
C GLY A 100 -7.58 21.39 -0.04
N PRO A 101 -7.13 21.61 -1.28
CA PRO A 101 -5.75 22.02 -1.59
C PRO A 101 -5.35 23.27 -0.80
N GLY A 102 -4.11 23.30 -0.29
CA GLY A 102 -3.56 24.36 0.55
C GLY A 102 -4.20 24.58 1.93
N LEU A 103 -5.34 23.97 2.26
CA LEU A 103 -6.05 24.19 3.53
C LEU A 103 -5.53 23.25 4.63
N ILE A 104 -4.47 23.70 5.32
CA ILE A 104 -3.73 22.90 6.31
C ILE A 104 -4.36 22.99 7.71
N ASP A 105 -4.62 21.83 8.33
CA ASP A 105 -4.97 21.72 9.75
C ASP A 105 -3.71 21.71 10.63
N GLN A 106 -3.46 22.83 11.31
CA GLN A 106 -2.29 23.00 12.17
C GLN A 106 -2.29 22.09 13.41
N GLN A 107 -3.45 21.64 13.90
CA GLN A 107 -3.50 20.70 15.03
C GLN A 107 -3.01 19.31 14.59
N ALA A 108 -3.42 18.88 13.39
CA ALA A 108 -2.95 17.63 12.82
C ALA A 108 -1.45 17.67 12.53
N VAL A 109 -0.96 18.80 11.98
CA VAL A 109 0.48 19.03 11.78
C VAL A 109 1.25 18.96 13.10
N SER A 110 0.79 19.66 14.15
CA SER A 110 1.44 19.60 15.47
C SER A 110 1.53 18.17 15.97
N ARG A 111 0.45 17.39 15.87
CA ARG A 111 0.46 16.00 16.32
C ARG A 111 1.45 15.13 15.55
N TYR A 112 1.53 15.26 14.22
CA TYR A 112 2.54 14.53 13.45
C TYR A 112 3.97 14.98 13.77
N CYS A 113 4.19 16.26 14.05
CA CYS A 113 5.48 16.73 14.56
C CYS A 113 5.84 16.06 15.88
N ASP A 114 4.89 15.91 16.80
CA ASP A 114 5.11 15.25 18.09
C ASP A 114 5.42 13.76 17.91
N ILE A 115 4.66 13.06 17.05
CA ILE A 115 4.90 11.65 16.68
C ILE A 115 6.32 11.45 16.12
N LEU A 116 6.71 12.24 15.12
CA LEU A 116 8.00 12.10 14.47
C LEU A 116 9.16 12.48 15.40
N ARG A 117 9.00 13.50 16.25
CA ARG A 117 9.97 13.84 17.28
C ARG A 117 10.11 12.74 18.32
N ALA A 118 9.01 12.09 18.71
CA ALA A 118 9.05 10.94 19.63
C ALA A 118 9.81 9.77 19.03
N CYS A 119 9.65 9.48 17.72
CA CYS A 119 10.48 8.48 17.02
C CYS A 119 11.97 8.82 17.16
N THR A 120 12.36 10.03 16.76
CA THR A 120 13.76 10.48 16.81
C THR A 120 14.32 10.48 18.24
N ALA A 121 13.54 10.93 19.23
CA ALA A 121 13.93 10.93 20.63
C ALA A 121 14.11 9.52 21.21
N ALA A 122 13.37 8.53 20.71
CA ALA A 122 13.53 7.11 21.04
C ALA A 122 14.68 6.43 20.25
N GLY A 123 15.38 7.16 19.39
CA GLY A 123 16.43 6.63 18.52
C GLY A 123 15.90 5.78 17.36
N LEU A 124 14.64 5.98 16.96
CA LEU A 124 14.02 5.32 15.81
C LEU A 124 14.07 6.25 14.59
N GLU A 125 14.72 5.81 13.52
CA GLU A 125 14.68 6.54 12.24
C GLU A 125 13.28 6.41 11.61
N PRO A 126 12.54 7.50 11.37
CA PRO A 126 11.22 7.42 10.79
C PRO A 126 11.26 7.18 9.27
N MET A 127 10.48 6.20 8.80
CA MET A 127 10.12 6.04 7.39
C MET A 127 8.66 6.50 7.20
N VAL A 128 8.44 7.50 6.36
CA VAL A 128 7.12 8.11 6.17
C VAL A 128 6.46 7.59 4.90
N THR A 129 5.20 7.17 5.00
CA THR A 129 4.35 6.83 3.84
C THR A 129 3.31 7.93 3.59
N LEU A 130 3.35 8.57 2.42
CA LEU A 130 2.48 9.69 2.05
C LEU A 130 1.04 9.29 1.67
N HIS A 131 0.86 8.05 1.19
CA HIS A 131 -0.45 7.52 0.84
C HIS A 131 -0.50 6.03 1.15
N HIS A 132 -1.24 5.67 2.21
CA HIS A 132 -1.51 4.28 2.60
C HIS A 132 -3.00 3.99 2.37
N PHE A 133 -3.40 4.00 1.09
CA PHE A 133 -4.78 3.87 0.58
C PHE A 133 -5.76 5.01 0.92
N VAL A 134 -5.45 5.80 1.93
CA VAL A 134 -6.33 6.82 2.50
C VAL A 134 -6.01 8.19 1.94
N HIS A 135 -7.06 8.93 1.58
CA HIS A 135 -6.97 10.30 1.08
C HIS A 135 -8.26 11.06 1.40
N PRO A 136 -8.26 12.41 1.34
CA PRO A 136 -9.41 13.21 1.69
C PRO A 136 -10.62 12.95 0.78
N GLU A 137 -11.82 12.96 1.35
CA GLU A 137 -13.05 12.79 0.59
C GLU A 137 -13.23 13.87 -0.51
N TRP A 138 -12.72 15.09 -0.32
CA TRP A 138 -12.77 16.10 -1.37
C TRP A 138 -11.98 15.69 -2.62
N PHE A 139 -10.84 15.01 -2.45
CA PHE A 139 -10.04 14.51 -3.57
C PHE A 139 -10.78 13.36 -4.27
N GLN A 140 -11.40 12.48 -3.49
CA GLN A 140 -12.24 11.41 -4.04
C GLN A 140 -13.43 11.96 -4.85
N ARG A 141 -14.09 13.03 -4.38
CA ARG A 141 -15.17 13.71 -5.13
C ARG A 141 -14.71 14.33 -6.46
N LEU A 142 -13.45 14.74 -6.57
CA LEU A 142 -12.86 15.18 -7.84
C LEU A 142 -12.54 14.01 -8.79
N GLY A 143 -12.71 12.78 -8.34
CA GLY A 143 -12.39 11.54 -9.05
C GLY A 143 -11.10 10.88 -8.58
N GLY A 144 -10.47 11.33 -7.50
CA GLY A 144 -9.24 10.74 -6.97
C GLY A 144 -8.16 10.58 -8.04
N PHE A 145 -7.54 9.40 -8.11
CA PHE A 145 -6.56 9.05 -9.14
C PHE A 145 -7.17 8.57 -10.48
N GLU A 146 -8.48 8.70 -10.70
CA GLU A 146 -9.12 8.32 -11.97
C GLU A 146 -8.71 9.24 -13.15
N LYS A 147 -8.14 10.42 -12.85
CA LYS A 147 -7.82 11.47 -13.83
C LYS A 147 -6.37 11.91 -13.67
N GLU A 148 -5.65 11.99 -14.78
CA GLU A 148 -4.27 12.48 -14.80
C GLU A 148 -4.14 13.93 -14.31
N SER A 149 -5.13 14.79 -14.62
CA SER A 149 -5.17 16.18 -14.12
C SER A 149 -5.25 16.30 -12.60
N ASN A 150 -5.61 15.23 -11.89
CA ASN A 150 -5.67 15.20 -10.43
C ASN A 150 -4.31 14.89 -9.79
N ILE A 151 -3.31 14.42 -10.55
CA ILE A 151 -1.95 14.13 -10.04
C ILE A 151 -1.37 15.34 -9.30
N ARG A 152 -1.63 16.56 -9.80
CA ARG A 152 -1.17 17.81 -9.18
C ARG A 152 -1.53 17.94 -7.70
N TYR A 153 -2.69 17.43 -7.27
CA TYR A 153 -3.13 17.52 -5.88
C TYR A 153 -2.31 16.62 -4.96
N PHE A 154 -1.92 15.43 -5.46
CA PHE A 154 -1.02 14.56 -4.71
C PHE A 154 0.40 15.14 -4.65
N VAL A 155 0.87 15.76 -5.74
CA VAL A 155 2.18 16.44 -5.75
C VAL A 155 2.21 17.61 -4.75
N GLU A 156 1.15 18.40 -4.71
CA GLU A 156 1.00 19.49 -3.73
C GLU A 156 0.98 18.94 -2.29
N TRP A 157 0.25 17.85 -2.04
CA TRP A 157 0.27 17.15 -0.75
C TRP A 157 1.68 16.69 -0.36
N ALA A 158 2.38 16.02 -1.28
CA ALA A 158 3.74 15.55 -1.04
C ALA A 158 4.68 16.73 -0.71
N GLU A 159 4.59 17.84 -1.45
CA GLU A 159 5.37 19.06 -1.19
C GLU A 159 5.08 19.64 0.20
N VAL A 160 3.81 19.75 0.59
CA VAL A 160 3.40 20.24 1.91
C VAL A 160 3.94 19.33 3.01
N ALA A 161 3.71 18.02 2.91
CA ALA A 161 4.20 17.04 3.88
C ALA A 161 5.73 17.08 4.01
N PHE A 162 6.45 17.17 2.88
CA PHE A 162 7.90 17.25 2.88
C PHE A 162 8.41 18.52 3.57
N ARG A 163 7.87 19.69 3.25
CA ARG A 163 8.28 20.96 3.89
C ARG A 163 8.04 20.96 5.39
N LEU A 164 6.94 20.35 5.84
CA LEU A 164 6.57 20.31 7.25
C LEU A 164 7.42 19.31 8.04
N PHE A 165 7.67 18.12 7.47
CA PHE A 165 8.17 16.98 8.25
C PHE A 165 9.60 16.54 7.90
N ALA A 166 10.14 16.86 6.71
CA ALA A 166 11.55 16.56 6.39
C ALA A 166 12.55 17.21 7.35
N PRO A 167 12.36 18.47 7.82
CA PRO A 167 13.24 19.08 8.82
C PRO A 167 13.30 18.33 10.16
N LEU A 168 12.39 17.40 10.43
CA LEU A 168 12.38 16.58 11.65
C LEU A 168 13.28 15.33 11.57
N GLY A 169 14.06 15.20 10.49
CA GLY A 169 15.01 14.10 10.30
C GLY A 169 14.45 12.92 9.51
N VAL A 170 13.34 13.09 8.78
CA VAL A 170 12.77 12.04 7.92
C VAL A 170 13.58 11.92 6.63
N LYS A 171 14.30 10.79 6.50
CA LYS A 171 15.12 10.50 5.30
C LYS A 171 14.37 9.65 4.28
N LEU A 172 13.60 8.66 4.73
CA LEU A 172 12.92 7.69 3.86
C LEU A 172 11.46 8.07 3.64
N TRP A 173 11.10 8.31 2.38
CA TRP A 173 9.77 8.73 1.95
C TRP A 173 9.18 7.73 0.95
N ALA A 174 8.14 7.02 1.35
CA ALA A 174 7.32 6.22 0.44
C ALA A 174 6.17 7.08 -0.10
N THR A 175 6.04 7.20 -1.43
CA THR A 175 4.91 7.96 -1.99
C THR A 175 3.60 7.19 -1.82
N PHE A 176 3.58 5.91 -2.23
CA PHE A 176 2.41 5.05 -2.18
C PHE A 176 2.75 3.74 -1.51
N ASN A 177 1.82 3.25 -0.68
CA ASN A 177 1.72 1.85 -0.31
C ASN A 177 0.84 1.13 -1.33
N GLU A 178 1.37 0.08 -1.94
CA GLU A 178 0.63 -0.93 -2.71
C GLU A 178 -0.34 -0.36 -3.77
N PRO A 179 0.13 0.47 -4.72
CA PRO A 179 -0.76 1.15 -5.68
C PRO A 179 -1.59 0.16 -6.52
N THR A 180 -1.03 -1.01 -6.84
CA THR A 180 -1.74 -2.05 -7.58
C THR A 180 -2.82 -2.72 -6.71
N CYS A 181 -2.61 -2.87 -5.40
CA CYS A 181 -3.66 -3.28 -4.47
C CYS A 181 -4.80 -2.27 -4.44
N ALA A 182 -4.51 -0.98 -4.30
CA ALA A 182 -5.52 0.09 -4.32
C ALA A 182 -6.36 0.06 -5.61
N ALA A 183 -5.70 -0.06 -6.76
CA ALA A 183 -6.37 -0.16 -8.06
C ALA A 183 -7.22 -1.45 -8.16
N PHE A 184 -6.66 -2.61 -7.86
CA PHE A 184 -7.34 -3.89 -8.06
C PHE A 184 -8.50 -4.09 -7.07
N THR A 185 -8.25 -3.94 -5.78
CA THR A 185 -9.25 -4.16 -4.74
C THR A 185 -10.31 -3.05 -4.68
N GLY A 186 -9.95 -1.82 -5.04
CA GLY A 186 -10.83 -0.66 -5.04
C GLY A 186 -11.70 -0.51 -6.29
N TYR A 187 -11.21 -0.96 -7.45
CA TYR A 187 -11.89 -0.75 -8.75
C TYR A 187 -12.34 -2.02 -9.47
N ILE A 188 -11.75 -3.18 -9.17
CA ILE A 188 -12.11 -4.46 -9.80
C ILE A 188 -12.94 -5.31 -8.84
N VAL A 189 -12.43 -5.54 -7.63
CA VAL A 189 -13.09 -6.38 -6.63
C VAL A 189 -14.15 -5.58 -5.86
N GLY A 190 -13.88 -4.31 -5.56
CA GLY A 190 -14.78 -3.41 -4.85
C GLY A 190 -14.89 -3.67 -3.35
N ILE A 191 -13.85 -4.27 -2.74
CA ILE A 191 -13.78 -4.49 -1.28
C ILE A 191 -13.02 -3.39 -0.55
N HIS A 192 -12.24 -2.58 -1.26
CA HIS A 192 -11.57 -1.38 -0.75
C HIS A 192 -12.23 -0.13 -1.33
N ALA A 193 -12.03 1.03 -0.70
CA ALA A 193 -12.49 2.31 -1.25
C ALA A 193 -11.87 2.56 -2.64
N PRO A 194 -12.62 3.06 -3.64
CA PRO A 194 -13.99 3.58 -3.56
C PRO A 194 -15.10 2.53 -3.75
N GLY A 195 -14.78 1.24 -3.82
CA GLY A 195 -15.77 0.15 -3.89
C GLY A 195 -16.39 -0.08 -5.26
N ARG A 196 -15.69 0.28 -6.35
CA ARG A 196 -16.15 -0.02 -7.71
C ARG A 196 -15.88 -1.49 -8.06
N GLN A 197 -16.78 -2.08 -8.84
CA GLN A 197 -16.71 -3.48 -9.24
C GLN A 197 -16.57 -3.60 -10.76
N GLY A 198 -15.66 -4.46 -11.22
CA GLY A 198 -15.48 -4.79 -12.64
C GLY A 198 -14.92 -3.67 -13.51
N ALA A 199 -14.42 -2.56 -12.95
CA ALA A 199 -13.93 -1.41 -13.70
C ALA A 199 -12.47 -1.61 -14.15
N LEU A 200 -12.18 -2.66 -14.92
CA LEU A 200 -10.83 -3.10 -15.30
C LEU A 200 -9.96 -2.01 -15.95
N GLU A 201 -10.47 -1.32 -16.96
CA GLU A 201 -9.70 -0.27 -17.66
C GLU A 201 -9.48 0.96 -16.76
N LEU A 202 -10.48 1.30 -15.95
CA LEU A 202 -10.35 2.38 -14.97
C LEU A 202 -9.30 2.03 -13.90
N ALA A 203 -9.24 0.78 -13.44
CA ALA A 203 -8.22 0.32 -12.52
C ALA A 203 -6.80 0.48 -13.12
N GLY A 204 -6.61 0.09 -14.38
CA GLY A 204 -5.35 0.31 -15.09
C GLY A 204 -4.98 1.80 -15.20
N ARG A 205 -5.97 2.67 -15.45
CA ARG A 205 -5.78 4.13 -15.49
C ARG A 205 -5.41 4.71 -14.13
N VAL A 206 -6.07 4.24 -13.07
CA VAL A 206 -5.79 4.64 -11.68
C VAL A 206 -4.37 4.25 -11.30
N LEU A 207 -3.96 3.02 -11.58
CA LEU A 207 -2.60 2.56 -11.33
C LEU A 207 -1.58 3.43 -12.08
N LEU A 208 -1.78 3.65 -13.39
CA LEU A 208 -0.89 4.52 -14.16
C LEU A 208 -0.82 5.95 -13.60
N CYS A 209 -1.95 6.53 -13.18
CA CYS A 209 -1.97 7.85 -12.55
C CYS A 209 -1.21 7.88 -11.22
N MET A 210 -1.32 6.82 -10.40
CA MET A 210 -0.55 6.70 -9.15
C MET A 210 0.96 6.57 -9.44
N LEU A 211 1.36 5.78 -10.44
CA LEU A 211 2.77 5.64 -10.84
C LEU A 211 3.35 6.97 -11.37
N ARG A 212 2.61 7.68 -12.22
CA ARG A 212 2.99 9.03 -12.66
C ARG A 212 3.02 10.04 -11.52
N ALA A 213 2.10 9.93 -10.56
CA ALA A 213 2.11 10.75 -9.36
C ALA A 213 3.33 10.48 -8.48
N HIS A 214 3.79 9.23 -8.39
CA HIS A 214 5.06 8.88 -7.73
C HIS A 214 6.24 9.60 -8.39
N ALA A 215 6.37 9.48 -9.72
CA ALA A 215 7.45 10.14 -10.46
C ALA A 215 7.41 11.67 -10.35
N ALA A 216 6.22 12.26 -10.42
CA ALA A 216 6.04 13.70 -10.28
C ALA A 216 6.32 14.19 -8.85
N ALA A 217 5.92 13.43 -7.83
CA ALA A 217 6.24 13.72 -6.44
C ALA A 217 7.75 13.62 -6.20
N HIS A 218 8.42 12.55 -6.67
CA HIS A 218 9.88 12.43 -6.61
C HIS A 218 10.57 13.68 -7.18
N ALA A 219 10.26 14.05 -8.42
CA ALA A 219 10.84 15.23 -9.06
C ALA A 219 10.52 16.56 -8.33
N CYS A 220 9.36 16.67 -7.69
CA CYS A 220 9.01 17.80 -6.83
C CYS A 220 9.92 17.84 -5.59
N LEU A 221 9.95 16.75 -4.82
CA LEU A 221 10.66 16.66 -3.55
C LEU A 221 12.17 16.87 -3.74
N LYS A 222 12.77 16.31 -4.79
CA LYS A 222 14.20 16.48 -5.09
C LYS A 222 14.61 17.94 -5.35
N ARG A 223 13.68 18.81 -5.74
CA ARG A 223 13.94 20.25 -5.97
C ARG A 223 13.81 21.11 -4.72
N LEU A 224 13.25 20.57 -3.63
CA LEU A 224 13.07 21.29 -2.38
C LEU A 224 14.36 21.28 -1.54
N PRO A 225 14.53 22.25 -0.61
CA PRO A 225 15.61 22.21 0.37
C PRO A 225 15.61 20.88 1.15
N GLY A 226 16.76 20.21 1.22
CA GLY A 226 16.88 18.86 1.82
C GLY A 226 16.47 17.71 0.89
N GLY A 227 15.88 17.98 -0.27
CA GLY A 227 15.41 16.99 -1.23
C GLY A 227 16.48 16.04 -1.76
N GLN A 228 17.72 16.53 -1.91
CA GLN A 228 18.85 15.70 -2.36
C GLN A 228 19.30 14.67 -1.31
N ALA A 229 19.08 14.98 -0.02
CA ALA A 229 19.39 14.06 1.09
C ALA A 229 18.25 13.10 1.41
N ALA A 230 17.02 13.42 1.00
CA ALA A 230 15.86 12.56 1.18
C ALA A 230 15.82 11.46 0.11
N GLU A 231 15.50 10.24 0.51
CA GLU A 231 15.33 9.08 -0.36
C GLU A 231 13.84 8.82 -0.60
N VAL A 232 13.39 9.01 -1.84
CA VAL A 232 11.98 8.90 -2.25
C VAL A 232 11.76 7.61 -3.04
N GLY A 233 10.95 6.72 -2.47
CA GLY A 233 10.69 5.39 -3.00
C GLY A 233 9.20 5.08 -3.17
N LEU A 234 8.94 3.88 -3.66
CA LEU A 234 7.62 3.29 -3.85
C LEU A 234 7.53 2.00 -3.02
N VAL A 235 6.38 1.72 -2.40
CA VAL A 235 6.13 0.45 -1.71
C VAL A 235 5.14 -0.37 -2.52
N HIS A 236 5.50 -1.60 -2.89
CA HIS A 236 4.68 -2.47 -3.72
C HIS A 236 4.53 -3.86 -3.11
N GLN A 237 3.30 -4.37 -3.12
CA GLN A 237 3.02 -5.74 -2.75
C GLN A 237 3.54 -6.71 -3.81
N GLN A 238 4.34 -7.65 -3.35
CA GLN A 238 4.99 -8.66 -4.18
C GLN A 238 4.22 -9.96 -4.03
N ILE A 239 3.26 -10.18 -4.93
CA ILE A 239 2.41 -11.37 -4.94
C ILE A 239 2.53 -12.09 -6.28
N ARG A 240 2.85 -13.38 -6.20
CA ARG A 240 2.84 -14.28 -7.34
C ARG A 240 1.60 -15.15 -7.33
N PHE A 241 0.99 -15.32 -8.49
CA PHE A 241 -0.08 -16.29 -8.69
C PHE A 241 0.46 -17.49 -9.44
N GLU A 242 0.09 -18.66 -8.95
CA GLU A 242 0.41 -19.94 -9.55
C GLU A 242 -0.88 -20.71 -9.81
N ALA A 243 -0.88 -21.63 -10.77
CA ALA A 243 -2.00 -22.52 -10.97
C ALA A 243 -1.60 -23.94 -10.56
N GLU A 244 -2.54 -24.67 -9.99
CA GLU A 244 -2.39 -26.09 -9.67
C GLU A 244 -3.51 -26.90 -10.35
N GLY A 245 -3.15 -28.05 -10.91
CA GLY A 245 -4.07 -28.98 -11.53
C GLY A 245 -3.52 -29.66 -12.78
N THR A 246 -4.38 -30.43 -13.44
CA THR A 246 -4.07 -31.17 -14.68
C THR A 246 -5.24 -31.04 -15.67
N GLY A 247 -5.00 -31.32 -16.96
CA GLY A 247 -6.05 -31.38 -17.98
C GLY A 247 -6.48 -30.01 -18.55
N ALA A 248 -7.59 -29.97 -19.27
CA ALA A 248 -7.98 -28.79 -20.06
C ALA A 248 -8.32 -27.54 -19.21
N LEU A 249 -8.83 -27.73 -17.99
CA LEU A 249 -9.15 -26.62 -17.08
C LEU A 249 -7.91 -25.97 -16.45
N TYR A 250 -6.79 -26.71 -16.37
CA TYR A 250 -5.51 -26.17 -15.91
C TYR A 250 -5.00 -25.05 -16.82
N GLY A 251 -5.25 -25.14 -18.13
CA GLY A 251 -4.89 -24.08 -19.08
C GLY A 251 -5.52 -22.73 -18.72
N GLY A 252 -6.80 -22.73 -18.37
CA GLY A 252 -7.52 -21.53 -17.94
C GLY A 252 -7.03 -20.98 -16.59
N ALA A 253 -6.78 -21.87 -15.62
CA ALA A 253 -6.24 -21.47 -14.32
C ALA A 253 -4.82 -20.88 -14.46
N ARG A 254 -3.94 -21.52 -15.25
CA ARG A 254 -2.57 -21.04 -15.51
C ARG A 254 -2.57 -19.67 -16.17
N TRP A 255 -3.35 -19.52 -17.23
CA TRP A 255 -3.47 -18.23 -17.91
C TRP A 255 -4.04 -17.14 -16.98
N THR A 256 -5.00 -17.48 -16.12
CA THR A 256 -5.54 -16.55 -15.10
C THR A 256 -4.47 -16.16 -14.07
N ALA A 257 -3.66 -17.11 -13.63
CA ALA A 257 -2.54 -16.86 -12.71
C ALA A 257 -1.47 -15.97 -13.35
N GLU A 258 -1.10 -16.22 -14.60
CA GLU A 258 -0.18 -15.37 -15.36
C GLU A 258 -0.73 -13.93 -15.48
N TRP A 259 -2.02 -13.79 -15.83
CA TRP A 259 -2.65 -12.47 -15.92
C TRP A 259 -2.74 -11.75 -14.55
N LEU A 260 -3.08 -12.46 -13.47
CA LEU A 260 -3.10 -11.87 -12.13
C LEU A 260 -1.69 -11.50 -11.65
N THR A 261 -0.66 -12.29 -11.97
CA THR A 261 0.74 -11.94 -11.66
C THR A 261 1.15 -10.67 -12.39
N HIS A 262 0.68 -10.51 -13.63
CA HIS A 262 0.96 -9.31 -14.41
C HIS A 262 0.22 -8.07 -13.89
N CYS A 263 -1.12 -8.14 -13.81
CA CYS A 263 -1.97 -6.98 -13.51
C CYS A 263 -2.16 -6.71 -12.02
N PHE A 264 -2.17 -7.71 -11.15
CA PHE A 264 -2.36 -7.52 -9.70
C PHE A 264 -1.07 -7.76 -8.89
N GLY A 265 -0.22 -8.66 -9.38
CA GLY A 265 1.07 -8.98 -8.82
C GLY A 265 2.13 -7.95 -9.17
N TRP A 266 3.33 -8.46 -9.45
CA TRP A 266 4.53 -7.64 -9.50
C TRP A 266 4.90 -7.11 -10.91
N ASP A 267 4.45 -7.74 -12.01
CA ASP A 267 5.13 -7.51 -13.31
C ASP A 267 4.85 -6.12 -13.90
N VAL A 268 3.62 -5.60 -13.80
CA VAL A 268 3.26 -4.32 -14.43
C VAL A 268 4.02 -3.14 -13.83
N VAL A 269 4.17 -3.11 -12.50
CA VAL A 269 4.94 -2.07 -11.80
C VAL A 269 6.43 -2.28 -12.00
N HIS A 270 6.90 -3.53 -11.97
CA HIS A 270 8.30 -3.84 -12.19
C HIS A 270 8.78 -3.45 -13.60
N THR A 271 8.01 -3.81 -14.63
CA THR A 271 8.27 -3.44 -16.02
C THR A 271 8.29 -1.92 -16.20
N TRP A 272 7.32 -1.23 -15.58
CA TRP A 272 7.27 0.23 -15.63
C TRP A 272 8.50 0.85 -14.97
N LEU A 273 8.90 0.38 -13.79
CA LEU A 273 10.11 0.84 -13.10
C LEU A 273 11.41 0.49 -13.84
N LEU A 274 11.45 -0.54 -14.70
CA LEU A 274 12.63 -0.89 -15.49
C LEU A 274 12.74 -0.11 -16.80
N THR A 275 11.61 0.13 -17.46
CA THR A 275 11.58 0.50 -18.89
C THR A 275 10.72 1.73 -19.20
N GLY A 276 9.94 2.21 -18.24
CA GLY A 276 8.89 3.21 -18.46
C GLY A 276 7.68 2.70 -19.25
N HIS A 277 7.68 1.44 -19.69
CA HIS A 277 6.54 0.82 -20.37
C HIS A 277 5.51 0.36 -19.34
N PHE A 278 4.29 0.87 -19.47
CA PHE A 278 3.13 0.41 -18.70
C PHE A 278 2.17 -0.28 -19.65
N ALA A 279 1.83 -1.53 -19.38
CA ALA A 279 0.82 -2.26 -20.14
C ALA A 279 -0.17 -2.96 -19.21
N TRP A 280 -1.39 -2.46 -19.17
CA TRP A 280 -2.53 -3.08 -18.51
C TRP A 280 -3.54 -3.48 -19.57
N ARG A 281 -3.63 -4.76 -19.90
CA ARG A 281 -4.52 -5.24 -20.95
C ARG A 281 -5.63 -6.13 -20.39
N VAL A 282 -6.84 -5.93 -20.89
CA VAL A 282 -7.95 -6.83 -20.62
C VAL A 282 -7.75 -8.08 -21.49
N PRO A 283 -7.78 -9.27 -20.88
CA PRO A 283 -7.75 -10.55 -21.57
C PRO A 283 -8.62 -10.65 -22.82
N GLY A 284 -8.02 -11.04 -23.94
CA GLY A 284 -8.75 -11.27 -25.19
C GLY A 284 -9.43 -10.03 -25.79
N SER A 285 -9.10 -8.83 -25.31
CA SER A 285 -9.73 -7.57 -25.72
C SER A 285 -8.68 -6.53 -26.12
N LYS A 286 -9.11 -5.55 -26.94
CA LYS A 286 -8.33 -4.33 -27.20
C LYS A 286 -8.49 -3.30 -26.08
N ALA A 287 -9.41 -3.53 -25.13
CA ALA A 287 -9.59 -2.67 -23.97
C ALA A 287 -8.39 -2.81 -23.02
N GLY A 288 -7.87 -1.69 -22.56
CA GLY A 288 -6.66 -1.64 -21.74
C GLY A 288 -6.07 -0.25 -21.72
N VAL A 289 -5.09 -0.07 -20.84
CA VAL A 289 -4.30 1.15 -20.73
C VAL A 289 -2.86 0.77 -21.05
N GLU A 290 -2.27 1.47 -22.00
CA GLU A 290 -0.87 1.31 -22.35
C GLU A 290 -0.24 2.68 -22.47
N ALA A 291 0.98 2.82 -21.95
CA ALA A 291 1.73 4.06 -21.97
C ALA A 291 3.23 3.77 -22.01
N GLN A 292 3.97 4.68 -22.63
CA GLN A 292 5.42 4.74 -22.54
C GLN A 292 5.79 6.08 -21.93
N GLU A 293 6.48 6.05 -20.79
CA GLU A 293 6.99 7.28 -20.18
C GLU A 293 8.18 7.85 -20.97
N PRO A 294 8.33 9.19 -20.99
CA PRO A 294 9.48 9.83 -21.63
C PRO A 294 10.75 9.51 -20.83
N GLY A 295 11.70 8.82 -21.46
CA GLY A 295 12.94 8.37 -20.83
C GLY A 295 13.01 6.85 -20.71
N VAL A 296 14.14 6.34 -20.21
CA VAL A 296 14.38 4.89 -20.10
C VAL A 296 13.79 4.32 -18.82
N ARG A 297 13.82 5.09 -17.72
CA ARG A 297 13.46 4.58 -16.40
C ARG A 297 12.79 5.65 -15.53
N PRO A 298 11.57 5.40 -15.00
CA PRO A 298 10.96 6.27 -14.01
C PRO A 298 11.83 6.40 -12.75
N PRO A 299 11.85 7.58 -12.10
CA PRO A 299 12.70 7.80 -10.94
C PRO A 299 12.14 7.07 -9.71
N CYS A 300 13.01 6.40 -8.97
CA CYS A 300 12.71 5.72 -7.71
C CYS A 300 14.04 5.45 -6.99
N ASP A 301 14.24 6.03 -5.80
CA ASP A 301 15.53 5.90 -5.09
C ASP A 301 15.67 4.54 -4.38
N TRP A 302 14.55 3.92 -4.02
CA TRP A 302 14.48 2.60 -3.37
C TRP A 302 13.09 1.97 -3.56
N LEU A 303 13.00 0.64 -3.50
CA LEU A 303 11.74 -0.10 -3.56
C LEU A 303 11.43 -0.79 -2.24
N GLY A 304 10.24 -0.53 -1.70
CA GLY A 304 9.67 -1.28 -0.59
C GLY A 304 8.93 -2.53 -1.06
N ILE A 305 9.21 -3.64 -0.41
CA ILE A 305 8.60 -4.95 -0.66
C ILE A 305 7.63 -5.24 0.47
N ASN A 306 6.34 -5.32 0.14
CA ASN A 306 5.34 -5.91 1.02
C ASN A 306 5.12 -7.37 0.60
N TYR A 307 5.48 -8.33 1.45
CA TYR A 307 5.40 -9.75 1.13
C TYR A 307 4.69 -10.54 2.23
N TYR A 308 3.69 -11.33 1.83
CA TYR A 308 2.91 -12.16 2.74
C TYR A 308 2.79 -13.62 2.28
N THR A 309 2.63 -13.86 0.98
CA THR A 309 2.26 -15.18 0.45
C THR A 309 2.53 -15.28 -1.05
N ASN A 310 2.58 -16.51 -1.55
CA ASN A 310 2.27 -16.83 -2.95
C ASN A 310 0.85 -17.39 -3.00
N VAL A 311 0.08 -17.07 -4.04
CA VAL A 311 -1.28 -17.61 -4.17
C VAL A 311 -1.30 -18.73 -5.18
N VAL A 312 -1.96 -19.82 -4.83
CA VAL A 312 -2.28 -20.89 -5.77
C VAL A 312 -3.75 -20.78 -6.17
N LEU A 313 -4.01 -20.87 -7.47
CA LEU A 313 -5.34 -20.96 -8.04
C LEU A 313 -5.68 -22.43 -8.28
N ASP A 314 -6.80 -22.87 -7.70
CA ASP A 314 -7.38 -24.17 -8.03
C ASP A 314 -8.06 -24.13 -9.42
N TRP A 315 -8.56 -25.28 -9.88
CA TRP A 315 -9.28 -25.38 -11.16
C TRP A 315 -10.56 -24.52 -11.23
N ARG A 316 -11.05 -24.00 -10.10
CA ARG A 316 -12.20 -23.08 -10.00
C ARG A 316 -11.75 -21.62 -9.96
N CYS A 317 -10.45 -21.35 -10.14
CA CYS A 317 -9.82 -20.05 -9.92
C CYS A 317 -10.06 -19.50 -8.50
N GLY A 318 -10.22 -20.39 -7.52
CA GLY A 318 -10.24 -20.06 -6.11
C GLY A 318 -8.83 -19.88 -5.58
N PHE A 319 -8.62 -18.83 -4.78
CA PHE A 319 -7.39 -18.59 -4.04
C PHE A 319 -7.27 -19.67 -2.97
N THR A 320 -6.17 -20.42 -2.99
CA THR A 320 -5.88 -21.52 -2.05
C THR A 320 -4.37 -21.62 -1.82
N GLY A 321 -3.99 -22.53 -0.92
CA GLY A 321 -2.67 -23.16 -0.91
C GLY A 321 -2.70 -24.52 -1.60
N ARG A 322 -1.52 -25.11 -1.78
CA ARG A 322 -1.36 -26.50 -2.23
C ARG A 322 -1.78 -27.50 -1.14
N PRO A 323 -2.10 -28.75 -1.51
CA PRO A 323 -2.33 -29.80 -0.52
C PRO A 323 -1.14 -29.93 0.44
N GLY A 324 -1.40 -29.71 1.73
CA GLY A 324 -0.40 -29.78 2.80
C GLY A 324 0.23 -28.44 3.21
N ASP A 325 -0.11 -27.35 2.53
CA ASP A 325 0.33 -26.01 2.93
C ASP A 325 -0.24 -25.63 4.30
N VAL A 326 0.60 -24.99 5.11
CA VAL A 326 0.17 -24.33 6.35
C VAL A 326 -0.51 -23.02 5.95
N LEU A 327 -1.74 -22.80 6.41
CA LEU A 327 -2.47 -21.57 6.15
C LEU A 327 -2.45 -20.64 7.37
N THR A 328 -2.44 -19.33 7.08
CA THR A 328 -2.72 -18.25 8.04
C THR A 328 -4.21 -18.18 8.37
N ASP A 329 -4.62 -17.37 9.35
CA ASP A 329 -6.04 -17.13 9.63
C ASP A 329 -6.77 -16.37 8.50
N MET A 330 -6.01 -15.73 7.59
CA MET A 330 -6.52 -15.15 6.34
C MET A 330 -6.82 -16.23 5.26
N GLY A 331 -6.41 -17.48 5.51
CA GLY A 331 -6.46 -18.56 4.52
C GLY A 331 -5.33 -18.48 3.49
N TRP A 332 -4.27 -17.70 3.74
CA TRP A 332 -3.12 -17.59 2.84
C TRP A 332 -2.08 -18.67 3.16
N PRO A 333 -1.46 -19.32 2.17
CA PRO A 333 -0.40 -20.27 2.43
C PRO A 333 0.88 -19.57 2.90
N ILE A 334 1.50 -20.11 3.94
CA ILE A 334 2.78 -19.61 4.44
C ILE A 334 3.89 -20.00 3.45
N SER A 335 4.63 -19.03 2.91
CA SER A 335 5.63 -19.27 1.85
C SER A 335 6.95 -18.49 2.05
N PRO A 336 7.86 -18.98 2.92
CA PRO A 336 9.18 -18.35 3.15
C PRO A 336 10.01 -18.15 1.89
N GLU A 337 10.16 -19.19 1.07
CA GLU A 337 10.93 -19.10 -0.18
C GLU A 337 10.39 -18.02 -1.14
N GLY A 338 9.11 -17.68 -1.05
CA GLY A 338 8.55 -16.62 -1.87
C GLY A 338 9.09 -15.23 -1.50
N LEU A 339 9.50 -14.99 -0.25
CA LEU A 339 10.15 -13.75 0.13
C LEU A 339 11.50 -13.59 -0.59
N TYR A 340 12.32 -14.65 -0.61
CA TYR A 340 13.58 -14.65 -1.37
C TYR A 340 13.34 -14.36 -2.85
N ARG A 341 12.34 -15.02 -3.46
CA ARG A 341 11.99 -14.79 -4.88
C ARG A 341 11.51 -13.37 -5.14
N ALA A 342 10.73 -12.79 -4.25
CA ALA A 342 10.29 -11.40 -4.34
C ALA A 342 11.47 -10.44 -4.27
N ILE A 343 12.42 -10.67 -3.35
CA ILE A 343 13.66 -9.88 -3.26
C ILE A 343 14.49 -10.04 -4.53
N ALA A 344 14.68 -11.26 -5.02
CA ALA A 344 15.48 -11.52 -6.22
C ALA A 344 14.91 -10.83 -7.46
N HIS A 345 13.58 -10.93 -7.65
CA HIS A 345 12.88 -10.26 -8.73
C HIS A 345 13.03 -8.74 -8.65
N CYS A 346 12.82 -8.15 -7.46
CA CYS A 346 13.00 -6.73 -7.24
C CYS A 346 14.47 -6.29 -7.38
N GLY A 347 15.42 -7.19 -7.12
CA GLY A 347 16.86 -6.94 -7.25
C GLY A 347 17.30 -6.65 -8.69
N GLU A 348 16.55 -7.08 -9.70
CA GLU A 348 16.77 -6.75 -11.11
C GLU A 348 16.72 -5.23 -11.36
N LEU A 349 16.05 -4.48 -10.48
CA LEU A 349 16.02 -3.03 -10.52
C LEU A 349 17.37 -2.38 -10.20
N GLY A 350 18.29 -3.06 -9.51
CA GLY A 350 19.58 -2.45 -9.14
C GLY A 350 19.45 -1.18 -8.27
N ILE A 351 18.36 -1.06 -7.50
CA ILE A 351 18.16 -0.01 -6.49
C ILE A 351 18.01 -0.66 -5.11
N PRO A 352 18.24 0.09 -4.02
CA PRO A 352 18.05 -0.40 -2.66
C PRO A 352 16.67 -0.95 -2.39
N LEU A 353 16.61 -2.03 -1.61
CA LEU A 353 15.38 -2.72 -1.24
C LEU A 353 15.14 -2.65 0.27
N TYR A 354 13.88 -2.52 0.67
CA TYR A 354 13.45 -2.62 2.07
C TYR A 354 12.26 -3.58 2.14
N ILE A 355 12.26 -4.54 3.06
CA ILE A 355 11.05 -5.31 3.35
C ILE A 355 10.17 -4.41 4.22
N THR A 356 9.22 -3.71 3.62
CA THR A 356 8.44 -2.65 4.29
C THR A 356 7.20 -3.16 4.99
N GLU A 357 6.73 -4.36 4.62
CA GLU A 357 5.73 -5.12 5.36
C GLU A 357 5.95 -6.62 5.15
N THR A 358 5.96 -7.35 6.24
CA THR A 358 5.75 -8.80 6.21
C THR A 358 5.20 -9.26 7.56
N GLY A 359 4.31 -10.24 7.55
CA GLY A 359 3.68 -10.71 8.77
C GLY A 359 2.61 -11.77 8.52
N ILE A 360 1.84 -12.06 9.55
CA ILE A 360 0.80 -13.09 9.52
C ILE A 360 -0.37 -12.73 10.44
N ALA A 361 -1.59 -12.98 9.96
CA ALA A 361 -2.75 -13.12 10.83
C ALA A 361 -2.68 -14.48 11.54
N ASP A 362 -2.39 -14.44 12.82
CA ASP A 362 -2.24 -15.61 13.69
C ASP A 362 -2.72 -15.25 15.09
N GLY A 363 -4.01 -15.52 15.33
CA GLY A 363 -4.65 -15.20 16.61
C GLY A 363 -4.26 -16.15 17.74
N VAL A 364 -3.89 -17.39 17.41
CA VAL A 364 -3.38 -18.39 18.37
C VAL A 364 -1.91 -18.15 18.69
N ASP A 365 -1.18 -17.52 17.78
CA ASP A 365 0.22 -17.14 17.91
C ASP A 365 1.19 -18.35 17.91
N ASP A 366 0.81 -19.43 17.22
CA ASP A 366 1.60 -20.67 17.09
C ASP A 366 2.49 -20.70 15.82
N ARG A 367 2.21 -19.83 14.84
CA ARG A 367 2.89 -19.74 13.54
C ARG A 367 3.79 -18.51 13.42
N ARG A 368 3.46 -17.43 14.13
CA ARG A 368 4.14 -16.13 14.01
C ARG A 368 5.65 -16.22 14.21
N GLY A 369 6.07 -16.79 15.34
CA GLY A 369 7.49 -16.97 15.66
C GLY A 369 8.23 -17.80 14.59
N PRO A 370 7.81 -19.05 14.32
CA PRO A 370 8.41 -19.87 13.27
C PRO A 370 8.47 -19.18 11.89
N LEU A 371 7.46 -18.40 11.53
CA LEU A 371 7.45 -17.64 10.28
C LEU A 371 8.50 -16.51 10.27
N ILE A 372 8.61 -15.74 11.36
CA ILE A 372 9.62 -14.68 11.49
C ILE A 372 11.02 -15.27 11.31
N ALA A 373 11.30 -16.39 11.97
CA ALA A 373 12.56 -17.11 11.82
C ALA A 373 12.83 -17.49 10.36
N ALA A 374 11.86 -18.12 9.70
CA ALA A 374 11.99 -18.55 8.31
C ALA A 374 12.14 -17.38 7.32
N TYR A 375 11.44 -16.27 7.52
CA TYR A 375 11.59 -15.07 6.67
C TYR A 375 12.94 -14.39 6.89
N TRP A 376 13.47 -14.41 8.12
CA TRP A 376 14.80 -13.89 8.40
C TRP A 376 15.89 -14.68 7.68
N GLU A 377 15.76 -16.00 7.60
CA GLU A 377 16.68 -16.86 6.83
C GLU A 377 16.66 -16.54 5.33
N GLN A 378 15.48 -16.27 4.77
CA GLN A 378 15.31 -15.95 3.35
C GLN A 378 15.86 -14.56 3.01
N LEU A 379 15.69 -13.60 3.91
CA LEU A 379 16.32 -12.30 3.85
C LEU A 379 17.86 -12.43 3.89
N ALA A 380 18.37 -13.16 4.87
CA ALA A 380 19.80 -13.43 5.05
C ALA A 380 20.40 -14.07 3.78
N ARG A 381 19.71 -15.05 3.20
CA ARG A 381 20.09 -15.68 1.92
C ARG A 381 20.12 -14.66 0.78
N ALA A 382 19.07 -13.87 0.59
CA ALA A 382 19.02 -12.90 -0.50
C ALA A 382 20.15 -11.86 -0.41
N VAL A 383 20.47 -11.43 0.80
CA VAL A 383 21.60 -10.53 1.07
C VAL A 383 22.93 -11.20 0.76
N ALA A 384 23.12 -12.47 1.12
CA ALA A 384 24.31 -13.25 0.80
C ALA A 384 24.48 -13.46 -0.71
N ASP A 385 23.38 -13.61 -1.44
CA ASP A 385 23.33 -13.70 -2.91
C ASP A 385 23.54 -12.34 -3.61
N GLY A 386 23.79 -11.26 -2.85
CA GLY A 386 24.22 -9.96 -3.37
C GLY A 386 23.10 -8.94 -3.57
N HIS A 387 21.86 -9.23 -3.18
CA HIS A 387 20.77 -8.27 -3.25
C HIS A 387 20.94 -7.14 -2.20
N ASP A 388 20.80 -5.88 -2.62
CA ASP A 388 20.95 -4.70 -1.76
C ASP A 388 19.71 -4.46 -0.88
N VAL A 389 19.46 -5.36 0.09
CA VAL A 389 18.41 -5.19 1.08
C VAL A 389 18.95 -4.45 2.30
N ARG A 390 18.35 -3.30 2.61
CA ARG A 390 18.80 -2.37 3.65
C ARG A 390 17.88 -2.29 4.87
N GLY A 391 16.72 -2.92 4.85
CA GLY A 391 15.91 -3.02 6.05
C GLY A 391 14.76 -4.01 6.02
N PHE A 392 14.20 -4.24 7.21
CA PHE A 392 13.09 -5.15 7.50
C PHE A 392 12.12 -4.52 8.49
N TYR A 393 10.84 -4.48 8.11
CA TYR A 393 9.75 -3.96 8.91
C TYR A 393 8.67 -5.04 9.06
N TYR A 394 8.42 -5.44 10.30
CA TYR A 394 7.33 -6.36 10.59
C TYR A 394 5.98 -5.63 10.50
N TRP A 395 5.02 -6.26 9.82
CA TRP A 395 3.63 -5.86 9.79
C TRP A 395 2.82 -6.75 10.74
N THR A 396 2.35 -6.24 11.88
CA THR A 396 2.36 -4.84 12.34
C THR A 396 2.69 -4.76 13.83
N LEU A 397 2.95 -3.55 14.35
CA LEU A 397 3.30 -3.37 15.76
C LEU A 397 2.19 -3.89 16.69
N CYS A 398 0.95 -3.44 16.49
CA CYS A 398 -0.20 -3.76 17.33
C CYS A 398 -1.35 -4.24 16.44
N ASP A 399 -2.21 -5.13 16.95
CA ASP A 399 -3.42 -5.53 16.23
C ASP A 399 -4.23 -4.30 15.82
N ASN A 400 -4.63 -4.22 14.55
CA ASN A 400 -5.26 -3.04 13.99
C ASN A 400 -6.53 -3.40 13.19
N PHE A 401 -7.18 -2.39 12.60
CA PHE A 401 -8.34 -2.60 11.75
C PHE A 401 -7.88 -3.10 10.37
N GLU A 402 -8.05 -4.40 10.11
CA GLU A 402 -7.60 -5.05 8.87
C GLU A 402 -8.62 -4.81 7.73
N TRP A 403 -8.77 -3.55 7.35
CA TRP A 403 -9.55 -3.10 6.19
C TRP A 403 -10.96 -3.71 6.15
N HIS A 404 -11.31 -4.38 5.04
CA HIS A 404 -12.61 -5.03 4.85
C HIS A 404 -12.86 -6.22 5.80
N LEU A 405 -11.81 -6.75 6.44
CA LEU A 405 -11.91 -7.85 7.40
C LEU A 405 -12.12 -7.38 8.85
N GLY A 406 -11.93 -6.09 9.10
CA GLY A 406 -12.14 -5.46 10.40
C GLY A 406 -11.20 -5.99 11.48
N TRP A 407 -11.71 -6.15 12.70
CA TRP A 407 -10.91 -6.47 13.90
C TRP A 407 -10.56 -7.95 14.10
N ASN A 408 -10.96 -8.81 13.16
CA ASN A 408 -10.87 -10.26 13.34
C ASN A 408 -9.47 -10.82 13.07
N MET A 409 -8.67 -10.13 12.25
CA MET A 409 -7.36 -10.61 11.82
C MET A 409 -6.27 -10.04 12.74
N LYS A 410 -5.46 -10.94 13.31
CA LYS A 410 -4.49 -10.58 14.35
C LYS A 410 -3.07 -10.57 13.78
N PHE A 411 -2.67 -9.43 13.21
CA PHE A 411 -1.33 -9.22 12.64
C PHE A 411 -0.32 -8.63 13.63
N GLY A 412 -0.77 -8.12 14.77
CA GLY A 412 0.06 -7.38 15.72
C GLY A 412 1.10 -8.25 16.43
N LEU A 413 2.30 -7.71 16.63
CA LEU A 413 3.25 -8.22 17.61
C LEU A 413 2.77 -8.01 19.05
N PHE A 414 2.00 -6.95 19.26
CA PHE A 414 1.21 -6.73 20.45
C PHE A 414 -0.26 -7.04 20.14
N GLU A 415 -0.87 -7.85 20.98
CA GLU A 415 -2.31 -8.00 21.04
C GLU A 415 -2.93 -6.72 21.59
N TRP A 416 -4.02 -6.27 20.96
CA TRP A 416 -4.86 -5.19 21.46
C TRP A 416 -5.99 -5.77 22.31
N THR A 417 -5.95 -5.52 23.63
CA THR A 417 -6.84 -6.17 24.62
C THR A 417 -7.94 -5.26 25.17
N GLU A 418 -7.85 -3.94 24.97
CA GLU A 418 -8.83 -2.97 25.49
C GLU A 418 -9.35 -2.06 24.39
N ALA A 419 -10.66 -2.10 24.14
CA ALA A 419 -11.34 -1.06 23.38
C ALA A 419 -11.88 0.01 24.34
N PRO A 420 -11.18 1.14 24.58
CA PRO A 420 -11.94 2.34 24.89
C PRO A 420 -12.90 2.57 23.71
N PRO A 421 -14.17 2.94 23.95
CA PRO A 421 -15.01 3.41 22.87
C PRO A 421 -14.23 4.47 22.11
N ASN A 422 -14.16 4.37 20.78
CA ASN A 422 -13.51 5.40 19.97
C ASN A 422 -14.07 6.74 20.48
N PRO A 423 -13.25 7.64 21.07
CA PRO A 423 -13.75 8.95 21.46
C PRO A 423 -14.44 9.47 20.22
N LYS A 424 -15.72 9.84 20.34
CA LYS A 424 -16.56 10.25 19.20
C LYS A 424 -15.66 10.96 18.20
N PRO A 425 -15.61 10.52 16.94
CA PRO A 425 -14.62 10.97 15.97
C PRO A 425 -14.27 12.44 16.20
N HIS A 426 -12.98 12.73 16.44
CA HIS A 426 -12.47 14.02 16.92
C HIS A 426 -13.31 15.20 16.39
N PRO A 427 -13.67 16.21 17.22
CA PRO A 427 -14.64 17.26 16.90
C PRO A 427 -14.18 18.26 15.82
N VAL A 428 -13.37 17.82 14.86
CA VAL A 428 -13.26 18.45 13.54
C VAL A 428 -14.64 18.45 12.88
N ALA A 429 -15.48 17.41 13.03
CA ALA A 429 -16.85 17.44 12.50
C ALA A 429 -17.73 18.50 13.17
N ALA A 430 -17.64 18.69 14.49
CA ALA A 430 -18.39 19.72 15.21
C ALA A 430 -17.86 21.13 14.92
N ALA A 431 -16.54 21.30 14.79
CA ALA A 431 -15.91 22.56 14.40
C ALA A 431 -16.15 22.90 12.92
N GLN A 432 -16.20 21.89 12.03
CA GLN A 432 -16.55 22.01 10.62
C GLN A 432 -18.05 22.27 10.45
N GLU A 433 -18.91 21.63 11.24
CA GLU A 433 -20.34 21.91 11.22
C GLU A 433 -20.63 23.31 11.78
N ALA A 434 -19.92 23.74 12.83
CA ALA A 434 -19.97 25.11 13.33
C ALA A 434 -19.43 26.12 12.31
N ARG A 435 -18.32 25.84 11.62
CA ARG A 435 -17.77 26.70 10.55
C ARG A 435 -18.66 26.72 9.31
N ALA A 436 -19.22 25.58 8.91
CA ALA A 436 -20.15 25.48 7.79
C ALA A 436 -21.51 26.11 8.12
N ALA A 437 -21.94 26.07 9.38
CA ALA A 437 -23.10 26.80 9.86
C ALA A 437 -22.81 28.31 9.86
N ALA A 438 -21.63 28.74 10.31
CA ALA A 438 -21.19 30.13 10.26
C ALA A 438 -21.08 30.66 8.81
N ALA A 439 -20.52 29.87 7.89
CA ALA A 439 -20.43 30.23 6.47
C ALA A 439 -21.82 30.28 5.79
N ARG A 440 -22.73 29.35 6.13
CA ARG A 440 -24.13 29.39 5.67
C ARG A 440 -24.87 30.60 6.23
N ALA A 441 -24.63 30.97 7.49
CA ALA A 441 -25.18 32.17 8.10
C ALA A 441 -24.64 33.46 7.45
N ALA A 442 -23.33 33.52 7.17
CA ALA A 442 -22.71 34.64 6.47
C ALA A 442 -23.24 34.81 5.03
N ALA A 443 -23.40 33.71 4.29
CA ALA A 443 -24.00 33.73 2.95
C ALA A 443 -25.48 34.13 2.96
N LYS A 444 -26.23 33.72 3.99
CA LYS A 444 -27.63 34.11 4.17
C LYS A 444 -27.75 35.59 4.53
N ASN A 445 -26.84 36.12 5.35
CA ASN A 445 -26.79 37.55 5.68
C ASN A 445 -26.40 38.39 4.44
N ALA A 446 -25.42 37.96 3.65
CA ALA A 446 -25.08 38.62 2.39
C ALA A 446 -26.21 38.59 1.35
N ALA A 447 -27.02 37.52 1.33
CA ALA A 447 -28.21 37.42 0.48
C ALA A 447 -29.38 38.29 0.98
N LEU A 448 -29.46 38.57 2.29
CA LEU A 448 -30.45 39.47 2.88
C LEU A 448 -30.06 40.94 2.67
N ASP A 449 -28.77 41.27 2.72
CA ASP A 449 -28.25 42.61 2.38
C ASP A 449 -28.37 42.91 0.86
N GLY A 450 -28.43 41.87 0.02
CA GLY A 450 -28.68 42.00 -1.42
C GLY A 450 -30.14 42.26 -1.82
N PHE A 451 -31.08 42.23 -0.87
CA PHE A 451 -32.52 42.42 -1.12
C PHE A 451 -33.12 43.71 -0.54
N GLY A 452 -32.31 44.59 0.05
CA GLY A 452 -32.74 45.88 0.56
C GLY A 452 -32.11 47.05 -0.16
N GLY A 453 -32.73 47.56 -1.23
CA GLY A 453 -32.23 48.79 -1.87
C GLY A 453 -32.93 49.26 -3.14
N GLY A 454 -34.26 49.20 -3.20
CA GLY A 454 -35.06 49.84 -4.25
C GLY A 454 -35.85 51.04 -3.72
N GLY A 455 -35.37 52.26 -3.98
CA GLY A 455 -36.19 53.47 -4.13
C GLY A 455 -36.32 54.41 -2.92
N GLY A 456 -35.91 55.67 -3.12
CA GLY A 456 -36.58 56.83 -2.48
C GLY A 456 -35.68 57.91 -1.86
N GLY A 457 -35.22 58.85 -2.69
CA GLY A 457 -35.31 60.31 -2.46
C GLY A 457 -34.65 60.98 -1.24
N GLY A 458 -33.80 61.98 -1.52
CA GLY A 458 -33.78 63.24 -0.75
C GLY A 458 -32.49 63.60 0.00
N GLY A 459 -31.68 64.45 -0.63
CA GLY A 459 -31.09 65.66 -0.04
C GLY A 459 -30.26 65.59 1.25
N GLY A 460 -28.95 65.83 1.10
CA GLY A 460 -28.26 66.86 1.90
C GLY A 460 -27.37 66.42 3.06
N ALA A 461 -26.22 67.10 3.15
CA ALA A 461 -25.30 67.28 4.30
C ALA A 461 -24.17 66.25 4.54
N VAL A 462 -23.05 66.48 3.84
CA VAL A 462 -21.72 66.91 4.36
C VAL A 462 -21.26 66.42 5.75
N CYS A 463 -20.11 65.71 5.77
CA CYS A 463 -18.86 65.98 6.55
C CYS A 463 -17.95 64.73 6.50
N THR A 464 -17.06 64.58 5.52
CA THR A 464 -15.60 64.90 5.55
C THR A 464 -14.81 64.48 6.79
N LEU A 465 -13.76 63.69 6.57
CA LEU A 465 -12.33 63.86 6.96
C LEU A 465 -11.66 62.47 6.79
N SER A 466 -10.46 62.26 6.26
CA SER A 466 -9.47 63.05 5.53
C SER A 466 -8.50 62.04 4.91
N ALA A 467 -7.86 62.39 3.80
CA ALA A 467 -6.84 61.57 3.11
C ALA A 467 -5.40 61.90 3.64
N PRO A 468 -4.28 61.53 2.97
CA PRO A 468 -3.52 60.26 3.01
C PRO A 468 -2.03 60.45 3.46
N PRO A 469 -0.97 59.94 2.77
CA PRO A 469 -0.11 58.76 3.04
C PRO A 469 1.38 59.17 3.35
N PRO A 470 2.49 58.36 3.22
CA PRO A 470 3.04 57.89 1.92
C PRO A 470 3.97 56.62 1.88
N SER A 471 4.21 56.16 0.63
CA SER A 471 5.47 55.60 0.00
C SER A 471 6.12 54.29 0.53
N VAL A 472 6.30 53.16 -0.20
CA VAL A 472 6.88 52.86 -1.56
C VAL A 472 8.42 53.09 -1.55
N PRO A 473 9.31 52.18 -2.05
CA PRO A 473 9.19 51.63 -3.41
C PRO A 473 9.63 50.19 -3.72
N ALA A 474 9.08 49.76 -4.86
CA ALA A 474 9.52 48.70 -5.74
C ALA A 474 10.91 48.99 -6.35
N LEU A 475 11.61 47.92 -6.75
CA LEU A 475 12.63 48.01 -7.78
C LEU A 475 12.38 46.91 -8.82
N ALA A 476 12.11 47.35 -10.04
CA ALA A 476 12.32 46.61 -11.27
C ALA A 476 13.33 47.42 -12.08
N LEU A 477 14.29 46.75 -12.72
CA LEU A 477 14.90 47.24 -13.95
C LEU A 477 15.55 46.08 -14.71
N ALA A 478 15.26 46.09 -16.01
CA ALA A 478 15.64 45.13 -17.02
C ALA A 478 16.80 45.67 -17.88
N GLY A 479 17.46 44.75 -18.60
CA GLY A 479 17.66 44.92 -20.04
C GLY A 479 19.09 45.02 -20.59
N ALA A 480 19.40 44.11 -21.53
CA ALA A 480 20.07 44.27 -22.85
C ALA A 480 20.93 43.01 -23.15
N ALA A 481 20.84 42.21 -24.22
CA ALA A 481 20.51 42.31 -25.65
C ALA A 481 21.75 42.16 -26.59
N ALA A 482 21.71 41.06 -27.38
CA ALA A 482 22.12 40.89 -28.80
C ALA A 482 23.57 40.60 -29.27
N GLY A 483 23.65 39.58 -30.16
CA GLY A 483 24.63 39.36 -31.25
C GLY A 483 25.74 38.34 -30.94
N GLY A 484 26.11 37.33 -31.74
CA GLY A 484 25.74 36.87 -33.08
C GLY A 484 26.86 35.95 -33.63
N GLY A 485 26.51 34.90 -34.40
CA GLY A 485 27.36 34.30 -35.45
C GLY A 485 28.38 33.20 -35.09
N GLY A 486 28.35 32.10 -35.86
CA GLY A 486 29.56 31.32 -36.20
C GLY A 486 29.52 29.81 -35.98
N ALA A 487 29.09 29.05 -37.00
CA ALA A 487 29.62 27.70 -37.25
C ALA A 487 30.97 27.85 -37.99
N PRO A 488 31.91 26.87 -37.89
CA PRO A 488 31.95 25.86 -38.94
C PRO A 488 32.35 24.43 -38.50
N VAL A 489 31.91 23.51 -39.36
CA VAL A 489 32.40 22.18 -39.74
C VAL A 489 33.92 21.93 -39.51
N LEU A 490 34.28 20.78 -38.93
CA LEU A 490 35.32 19.90 -39.49
C LEU A 490 35.13 18.43 -39.07
N GLN A 491 35.51 17.56 -39.99
CA GLN A 491 35.23 16.14 -40.16
C GLN A 491 36.48 15.28 -39.84
N ILE A 492 36.24 14.01 -39.44
CA ILE A 492 37.00 12.77 -39.74
C ILE A 492 38.33 12.49 -39.00
N HIS A 493 38.35 11.39 -38.24
CA HIS A 493 39.03 10.09 -38.52
C HIS A 493 38.57 9.08 -37.44
N ALA A 494 37.85 7.97 -37.74
CA ALA A 494 38.17 6.76 -38.51
C ALA A 494 39.14 5.78 -37.82
N GLY A 495 38.65 4.55 -37.59
CA GLY A 495 39.41 3.32 -37.29
C GLY A 495 39.02 2.70 -35.94
N ALA A 496 38.65 1.44 -35.78
CA ALA A 496 38.41 0.28 -36.66
C ALA A 496 37.55 -0.71 -35.82
N SER A 497 36.41 -1.21 -36.29
CA SER A 497 36.23 -2.55 -36.87
C SER A 497 36.92 -3.69 -36.12
N VAL A 498 36.13 -4.55 -35.44
CA VAL A 498 36.15 -6.01 -35.69
C VAL A 498 34.71 -6.56 -35.61
N ALA A 499 34.32 -7.25 -36.68
CA ALA A 499 33.07 -7.96 -36.89
C ALA A 499 33.14 -9.42 -36.40
N ALA A 500 31.99 -10.03 -36.12
CA ALA A 500 31.51 -11.31 -36.70
C ALA A 500 30.48 -11.98 -35.75
N THR A 501 29.18 -12.01 -36.08
CA THR A 501 28.43 -13.12 -36.72
C THR A 501 28.63 -14.52 -36.12
N ALA A 502 27.57 -15.09 -35.52
CA ALA A 502 26.84 -16.27 -36.03
C ALA A 502 26.06 -17.03 -34.92
N THR A 503 24.74 -17.01 -35.09
CA THR A 503 23.76 -18.10 -34.95
C THR A 503 24.19 -19.43 -34.33
N ALA A 504 23.51 -19.85 -33.25
CA ALA A 504 23.14 -21.26 -33.05
C ALA A 504 21.97 -21.39 -32.05
N THR A 505 20.79 -21.66 -32.62
CA THR A 505 19.64 -22.27 -31.96
C THR A 505 20.05 -23.61 -31.33
N ILE A 506 19.92 -23.76 -30.01
CA ILE A 506 19.67 -25.07 -29.40
C ILE A 506 18.43 -24.95 -28.52
N ILE A 507 17.34 -25.43 -29.10
CA ILE A 507 16.17 -25.91 -28.40
C ILE A 507 16.64 -27.12 -27.57
N SER A 508 16.52 -27.04 -26.25
CA SER A 508 16.44 -28.24 -25.41
C SER A 508 15.12 -28.22 -24.66
N VAL A 509 14.18 -28.98 -25.22
CA VAL A 509 12.95 -29.40 -24.59
C VAL A 509 13.33 -30.32 -23.43
N SER A 510 13.11 -29.89 -22.19
CA SER A 510 13.13 -30.82 -21.05
C SER A 510 11.73 -31.44 -20.89
N PRO A 511 11.60 -32.78 -20.85
CA PRO A 511 10.31 -33.46 -20.68
C PRO A 511 9.77 -33.28 -19.26
N PRO A 512 8.43 -33.37 -19.06
CA PRO A 512 7.83 -33.25 -17.74
C PRO A 512 7.95 -34.58 -16.98
N GLY A 513 8.48 -34.52 -15.75
CA GLY A 513 8.37 -35.61 -14.79
C GLY A 513 9.68 -36.10 -14.21
N THR A 514 10.12 -35.49 -13.11
CA THR A 514 10.84 -36.19 -12.03
C THR A 514 10.76 -35.33 -10.76
N PRO A 515 10.57 -35.94 -9.57
CA PRO A 515 10.27 -35.22 -8.34
C PRO A 515 11.50 -34.45 -7.84
N TYR A 516 11.33 -33.15 -7.57
CA TYR A 516 12.36 -32.30 -6.99
C TYR A 516 12.50 -32.58 -5.48
N TRP A 517 13.13 -33.70 -5.13
CA TRP A 517 13.78 -33.92 -3.83
C TRP A 517 14.95 -34.87 -4.01
N ARG A 518 16.18 -34.34 -4.08
CA ARG A 518 17.38 -35.11 -3.74
C ARG A 518 18.13 -34.37 -2.64
N ARG A 519 18.26 -35.03 -1.49
CA ARG A 519 19.25 -34.68 -0.47
C ARG A 519 20.65 -34.83 -1.07
N PRO A 520 21.53 -33.83 -0.96
CA PRO A 520 22.94 -34.12 -0.82
C PRO A 520 23.16 -34.63 0.61
N THR A 521 23.66 -35.85 0.74
CA THR A 521 24.31 -36.32 1.96
C THR A 521 25.72 -35.76 2.00
N ALA A 522 26.04 -34.93 2.99
CA ALA A 522 27.35 -34.87 3.63
C ALA A 522 27.25 -34.10 4.95
N SER A 523 27.86 -34.66 5.99
CA SER A 523 27.94 -34.17 7.36
C SER A 523 28.75 -32.87 7.48
N ALA A 524 28.19 -31.86 8.15
CA ALA A 524 28.95 -30.85 8.88
C ALA A 524 28.02 -30.14 9.88
N THR A 525 28.58 -29.81 11.04
CA THR A 525 27.95 -29.26 12.25
C THR A 525 27.28 -27.89 12.05
N PRO A 526 26.16 -27.60 12.72
CA PRO A 526 25.53 -26.29 12.69
C PRO A 526 26.44 -25.24 13.33
N PHE A 527 26.43 -24.02 12.80
CA PHE A 527 27.03 -22.86 13.43
C PHE A 527 26.51 -22.78 14.88
N ALA A 528 27.39 -23.01 15.84
CA ALA A 528 27.16 -22.52 17.18
C ALA A 528 27.05 -21.00 17.04
N ALA A 529 25.87 -20.45 17.30
CA ALA A 529 25.73 -19.03 17.56
C ALA A 529 26.83 -18.65 18.55
N ASP A 530 27.66 -17.67 18.19
CA ASP A 530 28.72 -17.19 19.07
C ASP A 530 28.09 -16.94 20.44
N GLY A 531 28.62 -17.55 21.51
CA GLY A 531 27.89 -17.66 22.78
C GLY A 531 27.47 -16.31 23.37
N ALA A 532 28.11 -15.23 22.93
CA ALA A 532 27.76 -13.85 23.24
C ALA A 532 26.45 -13.37 22.55
N ALA A 533 26.24 -13.65 21.27
CA ALA A 533 25.05 -13.22 20.53
C ALA A 533 23.78 -13.92 21.04
N ALA A 534 23.87 -15.21 21.34
CA ALA A 534 22.78 -15.96 21.97
C ALA A 534 22.44 -15.38 23.36
N LYS A 535 23.44 -15.08 24.19
CA LYS A 535 23.21 -14.44 25.50
C LYS A 535 22.58 -13.05 25.39
N ALA A 536 23.01 -12.25 24.40
CA ALA A 536 22.43 -10.93 24.16
C ALA A 536 20.97 -11.03 23.71
N ALA A 537 20.65 -11.99 22.84
CA ALA A 537 19.27 -12.27 22.43
C ALA A 537 18.39 -12.69 23.61
N GLU A 538 18.85 -13.61 24.45
CA GLU A 538 18.10 -14.04 25.65
C GLU A 538 17.92 -12.89 26.66
N ALA A 539 18.93 -12.04 26.85
CA ALA A 539 18.79 -10.85 27.70
C ALA A 539 17.76 -9.86 27.14
N ALA A 540 17.76 -9.63 25.83
CA ALA A 540 16.79 -8.75 25.17
C ALA A 540 15.36 -9.31 25.24
N VAL A 541 15.20 -10.63 25.12
CA VAL A 541 13.89 -11.30 25.32
C VAL A 541 13.40 -11.12 26.75
N ALA A 542 14.25 -11.36 27.75
CA ALA A 542 13.88 -11.17 29.15
C ALA A 542 13.50 -9.71 29.46
N GLU A 543 14.21 -8.74 28.85
CA GLU A 543 13.84 -7.32 28.94
C GLU A 543 12.50 -7.03 28.27
N ALA A 544 12.24 -7.59 27.08
CA ALA A 544 10.98 -7.41 26.37
C ALA A 544 9.79 -7.99 27.14
N GLU A 545 9.94 -9.17 27.74
CA GLU A 545 8.91 -9.79 28.57
C GLU A 545 8.65 -8.95 29.84
N ALA A 546 9.69 -8.51 30.54
CA ALA A 546 9.55 -7.65 31.72
C ALA A 546 8.98 -6.26 31.38
N GLY A 547 9.32 -5.73 30.21
CA GLY A 547 8.87 -4.42 29.74
C GLY A 547 7.44 -4.43 29.19
N ALA A 548 6.94 -5.56 28.72
CA ALA A 548 5.62 -5.68 28.10
C ALA A 548 4.48 -5.31 29.06
N GLU A 549 4.64 -5.51 30.37
CA GLU A 549 3.65 -5.14 31.39
C GLU A 549 3.43 -3.62 31.48
N ARG A 550 4.29 -2.80 30.87
CA ARG A 550 4.23 -1.33 30.93
C ARG A 550 3.25 -0.70 29.96
N PHE A 551 2.67 -1.45 29.01
CA PHE A 551 1.80 -0.90 27.97
C PHE A 551 0.32 -1.23 28.23
N PRO A 552 -0.48 -0.30 28.79
CA PRO A 552 -1.88 -0.57 29.10
C PRO A 552 -2.68 -1.01 27.86
N GLY A 553 -3.54 -2.01 28.00
CA GLY A 553 -4.37 -2.50 26.89
C GLY A 553 -3.60 -3.15 25.74
N ARG A 554 -2.30 -3.44 25.91
CA ARG A 554 -1.46 -4.16 24.96
C ARG A 554 -0.79 -5.35 25.65
N ARG A 555 -0.75 -6.50 24.99
CA ARG A 555 -0.06 -7.70 25.48
C ARG A 555 0.94 -8.18 24.43
N LEU A 556 2.21 -8.34 24.81
CA LEU A 556 3.21 -8.89 23.91
C LEU A 556 2.89 -10.36 23.59
N ARG A 557 2.85 -10.70 22.30
CA ARG A 557 2.65 -12.07 21.82
C ARG A 557 3.93 -12.88 21.96
N GLN A 558 3.82 -14.18 22.21
CA GLN A 558 4.97 -15.08 22.36
C GLN A 558 5.77 -15.21 21.07
N GLY A 559 5.09 -15.28 19.91
CA GLY A 559 5.71 -15.28 18.60
C GLY A 559 6.52 -14.00 18.31
N SER A 560 6.22 -12.89 18.97
CA SER A 560 6.95 -11.63 18.83
C SER A 560 8.35 -11.67 19.43
N LEU A 561 8.58 -12.52 20.43
CA LEU A 561 9.91 -12.69 21.03
C LEU A 561 10.92 -13.22 20.02
N GLU A 562 10.46 -13.95 19.00
CA GLU A 562 11.35 -14.37 17.92
C GLU A 562 11.90 -13.18 17.12
N LEU A 563 11.09 -12.13 16.91
CA LEU A 563 11.60 -10.91 16.28
C LEU A 563 12.67 -10.24 17.14
N VAL A 564 12.43 -10.15 18.45
CA VAL A 564 13.41 -9.60 19.41
C VAL A 564 14.73 -10.37 19.34
N ARG A 565 14.68 -11.70 19.33
CA ARG A 565 15.88 -12.55 19.18
C ARG A 565 16.64 -12.23 17.90
N ARG A 566 15.94 -12.11 16.77
CA ARG A 566 16.58 -11.82 15.46
C ARG A 566 17.20 -10.43 15.41
N PHE A 567 16.50 -9.44 15.96
CA PHE A 567 17.01 -8.08 16.06
C PHE A 567 18.19 -7.98 17.01
N ALA A 568 18.22 -8.71 18.13
CA ALA A 568 19.32 -8.70 19.08
C ALA A 568 20.55 -9.50 18.60
N ALA A 569 20.33 -10.62 17.89
CA ALA A 569 21.41 -11.45 17.34
C ALA A 569 22.17 -10.81 16.18
N THR A 570 21.70 -9.67 15.68
CA THR A 570 22.33 -8.89 14.62
C THR A 570 22.73 -7.52 15.18
N PRO A 571 23.94 -7.39 15.78
CA PRO A 571 24.56 -6.08 15.92
C PRO A 571 24.56 -5.43 14.54
N ASP A 572 24.26 -4.12 14.47
CA ASP A 572 23.84 -3.33 13.29
C ASP A 572 24.66 -3.48 11.97
N ASP A 573 25.72 -4.28 11.94
CA ASP A 573 26.53 -4.62 10.77
C ASP A 573 26.07 -5.93 10.10
N LEU A 574 25.06 -5.81 9.23
CA LEU A 574 24.70 -6.88 8.30
C LEU A 574 25.89 -7.31 7.39
N ALA A 575 26.95 -6.50 7.32
CA ALA A 575 28.23 -6.80 6.67
C ALA A 575 28.97 -7.98 7.35
N ALA A 576 28.94 -8.08 8.68
CA ALA A 576 29.47 -9.24 9.41
C ALA A 576 28.59 -10.48 9.17
N ALA A 577 27.27 -10.30 9.07
CA ALA A 577 26.33 -11.36 8.71
C ALA A 577 26.56 -11.86 7.27
N ARG A 578 26.81 -10.97 6.29
CA ARG A 578 27.18 -11.33 4.90
C ARG A 578 28.40 -12.25 4.86
N GLN A 579 29.42 -11.97 5.66
CA GLN A 579 30.65 -12.76 5.72
C GLN A 579 30.44 -14.12 6.42
N ALA A 580 29.62 -14.15 7.48
CA ALA A 580 29.26 -15.39 8.18
C ALA A 580 28.36 -16.31 7.33
N LEU A 581 27.35 -15.75 6.66
CA LEU A 581 26.38 -16.50 5.84
C LEU A 581 27.02 -17.08 4.57
N ALA A 582 27.95 -16.36 3.95
CA ALA A 582 28.72 -16.86 2.80
C ALA A 582 29.57 -18.10 3.14
N SER A 583 29.89 -18.33 4.42
CA SER A 583 30.68 -19.46 4.89
C SER A 583 29.85 -20.63 5.45
N THR A 584 28.52 -20.48 5.54
CA THR A 584 27.66 -21.44 6.24
C THR A 584 26.69 -22.13 5.29
N GLN A 585 26.78 -23.46 5.16
CA GLN A 585 25.69 -24.25 4.58
C GLN A 585 24.63 -24.53 5.64
N TRP A 586 23.45 -23.95 5.48
CA TRP A 586 22.30 -24.16 6.38
C TRP A 586 21.38 -25.25 5.82
N PRO A 587 20.98 -26.26 6.62
CA PRO A 587 19.94 -27.19 6.21
C PRO A 587 18.59 -26.48 6.16
N ALA A 588 17.77 -26.76 5.14
CA ALA A 588 16.39 -26.28 5.08
C ALA A 588 15.62 -26.78 6.31
N VAL A 589 15.02 -25.86 7.08
CA VAL A 589 14.16 -26.21 8.22
C VAL A 589 12.71 -26.30 7.73
N PRO A 590 12.12 -27.51 7.57
CA PRO A 590 10.70 -27.63 7.26
C PRO A 590 9.86 -27.11 8.43
N LEU A 591 8.75 -26.44 8.13
CA LEU A 591 7.76 -26.07 9.16
C LEU A 591 7.32 -27.32 9.93
N PRO A 592 7.22 -27.28 11.28
CA PRO A 592 6.78 -28.41 12.09
C PRO A 592 5.47 -29.03 11.60
N ASP A 593 5.38 -30.36 11.57
CA ASP A 593 4.22 -31.09 11.05
C ASP A 593 2.90 -30.77 11.79
N GLU A 594 3.00 -30.32 13.04
CA GLU A 594 1.89 -29.90 13.89
C GLU A 594 1.18 -28.63 13.36
N LEU A 595 1.91 -27.76 12.65
CA LEU A 595 1.37 -26.53 12.07
C LEU A 595 0.60 -26.78 10.76
N ARG A 596 0.66 -27.98 10.16
CA ARG A 596 0.02 -28.32 8.86
C ARG A 596 -1.49 -28.49 8.90
N ARG A 597 -2.14 -28.27 10.05
CA ARG A 597 -3.61 -28.38 10.18
C ARG A 597 -4.26 -26.99 10.08
N PRO A 598 -5.17 -26.76 9.11
CA PRO A 598 -5.90 -25.50 9.01
C PRO A 598 -6.78 -25.28 10.25
N THR A 599 -6.70 -24.08 10.85
CA THR A 599 -7.55 -23.67 11.98
C THR A 599 -9.01 -23.60 11.56
N ALA A 600 -9.94 -23.68 12.53
CA ALA A 600 -11.36 -23.50 12.27
C ALA A 600 -11.65 -22.10 11.67
N ALA A 601 -10.88 -21.08 12.04
CA ALA A 601 -10.95 -19.73 11.49
C ALA A 601 -10.53 -19.67 10.02
N ALA A 602 -9.40 -20.29 9.64
CA ALA A 602 -8.94 -20.38 8.25
C ALA A 602 -9.97 -21.10 7.35
N ARG A 603 -10.65 -22.15 7.87
CA ARG A 603 -11.74 -22.84 7.15
C ARG A 603 -12.96 -21.95 6.93
N ALA A 604 -13.30 -21.08 7.87
CA ALA A 604 -14.41 -20.14 7.76
C ALA A 604 -14.09 -18.97 6.81
N ALA A 605 -12.86 -18.44 6.85
CA ALA A 605 -12.40 -17.36 5.98
C ALA A 605 -12.44 -17.75 4.49
N ALA A 606 -11.97 -18.95 4.13
CA ALA A 606 -12.00 -19.46 2.75
C ALA A 606 -13.42 -19.62 2.16
N GLY A 607 -14.47 -19.64 2.99
CA GLY A 607 -15.88 -19.76 2.60
C GLY A 607 -16.69 -18.46 2.64
N GLY A 608 -16.06 -17.34 3.03
CA GLY A 608 -16.73 -16.08 3.36
C GLY A 608 -17.40 -15.35 2.19
N PRO A 609 -18.33 -14.41 2.46
CA PRO A 609 -19.07 -13.66 1.43
C PRO A 609 -18.18 -12.83 0.48
N ALA A 610 -17.07 -12.27 0.97
CA ALA A 610 -16.10 -11.53 0.16
C ALA A 610 -15.51 -12.39 -0.97
N TRP A 611 -15.21 -13.66 -0.68
CA TRP A 611 -14.70 -14.62 -1.66
C TRP A 611 -15.77 -15.10 -2.65
N ARG A 612 -17.06 -15.04 -2.29
CA ARG A 612 -18.16 -15.32 -3.22
C ARG A 612 -18.27 -14.23 -4.29
N SER A 613 -17.97 -12.97 -3.95
CA SER A 613 -17.95 -11.85 -4.90
C SER A 613 -16.76 -11.93 -5.87
N VAL A 614 -15.57 -12.30 -5.38
CA VAL A 614 -14.39 -12.58 -6.22
C VAL A 614 -14.67 -13.75 -7.17
N ARG A 615 -15.29 -14.83 -6.66
CA ARG A 615 -15.78 -15.94 -7.51
C ARG A 615 -16.80 -15.48 -8.55
N GLY A 616 -17.67 -14.53 -8.23
CA GLY A 616 -18.65 -13.96 -9.16
C GLY A 616 -18.01 -13.17 -10.30
N VAL A 617 -17.04 -12.32 -9.98
CA VAL A 617 -16.28 -11.52 -10.96
C VAL A 617 -15.38 -12.41 -11.83
N LEU A 618 -14.70 -13.40 -11.23
CA LEU A 618 -13.88 -14.37 -11.97
C LEU A 618 -14.73 -15.31 -12.84
N ARG A 619 -15.92 -15.72 -12.38
CA ARG A 619 -16.89 -16.46 -13.21
C ARG A 619 -17.39 -15.63 -14.38
N LEU A 620 -17.58 -14.33 -14.20
CA LEU A 620 -17.97 -13.42 -15.29
C LEU A 620 -16.82 -13.25 -16.29
N ALA A 621 -15.58 -13.09 -15.82
CA ALA A 621 -14.39 -13.04 -16.66
C ALA A 621 -14.22 -14.34 -17.47
N LEU A 622 -14.42 -15.50 -16.84
CA LEU A 622 -14.38 -16.81 -17.51
C LEU A 622 -15.56 -17.02 -18.48
N ALA A 623 -16.76 -16.55 -18.15
CA ALA A 623 -17.92 -16.63 -19.05
C ALA A 623 -17.74 -15.76 -20.31
N VAL A 624 -17.02 -14.64 -20.20
CA VAL A 624 -16.64 -13.79 -21.33
C VAL A 624 -15.55 -14.45 -22.19
N LEU A 625 -14.64 -15.22 -21.59
CA LEU A 625 -13.53 -15.89 -22.27
C LEU A 625 -13.91 -17.24 -22.92
N ALA A 626 -14.99 -17.89 -22.47
CA ALA A 626 -15.46 -19.17 -23.00
C ALA A 626 -16.38 -19.06 -24.23
N MET A 627 -16.71 -17.85 -24.70
CA MET A 627 -17.60 -17.65 -25.85
C MET A 627 -16.84 -17.28 -27.13
N PRO A 628 -17.10 -17.95 -28.27
CA PRO A 628 -16.58 -17.53 -29.57
C PRO A 628 -16.98 -16.07 -29.87
N ALA A 629 -16.03 -15.27 -30.37
CA ALA A 629 -16.16 -13.81 -30.54
C ALA A 629 -17.45 -13.33 -31.26
N ALA A 630 -18.01 -14.17 -32.14
CA ALA A 630 -19.27 -13.90 -32.83
C ALA A 630 -20.51 -13.88 -31.90
N VAL A 631 -20.51 -14.66 -30.83
CA VAL A 631 -21.60 -14.76 -29.85
C VAL A 631 -21.50 -13.65 -28.80
N ALA A 632 -20.28 -13.30 -28.38
CA ALA A 632 -20.02 -12.19 -27.46
C ALA A 632 -20.55 -10.85 -28.00
N GLY A 633 -20.36 -10.57 -29.29
CA GLY A 633 -20.88 -9.37 -29.94
C GLY A 633 -22.41 -9.32 -30.07
N ALA A 634 -23.08 -10.48 -30.13
CA ALA A 634 -24.54 -10.56 -30.15
C ALA A 634 -25.14 -10.39 -28.74
N ALA A 635 -24.53 -11.02 -27.73
CA ALA A 635 -24.91 -10.90 -26.33
C ALA A 635 -24.74 -9.45 -25.80
N TRP A 636 -23.66 -8.77 -26.19
CA TRP A 636 -23.43 -7.38 -25.82
C TRP A 636 -24.45 -6.42 -26.47
N ARG A 637 -24.81 -6.64 -27.74
CA ARG A 637 -25.86 -5.86 -28.43
C ARG A 637 -27.26 -6.11 -27.87
N ALA A 638 -27.55 -7.32 -27.41
CA ALA A 638 -28.80 -7.66 -26.72
C ALA A 638 -28.86 -7.03 -25.31
N ALA A 639 -27.76 -7.04 -24.56
CA ALA A 639 -27.66 -6.40 -23.24
C ALA A 639 -27.79 -4.87 -23.32
N ALA A 640 -27.18 -4.23 -24.33
CA ALA A 640 -27.31 -2.80 -24.58
C ALA A 640 -28.75 -2.39 -24.96
N LYS A 641 -29.44 -3.18 -25.80
CA LYS A 641 -30.86 -2.97 -26.10
C LYS A 641 -31.76 -3.17 -24.87
N GLY A 642 -31.48 -4.19 -24.05
CA GLY A 642 -32.22 -4.45 -22.80
C GLY A 642 -31.96 -3.44 -21.67
N ALA A 643 -30.85 -2.70 -21.70
CA ALA A 643 -30.57 -1.59 -20.81
C ALA A 643 -31.32 -0.32 -21.25
N ALA A 644 -31.36 -0.03 -22.55
CA ALA A 644 -32.13 1.08 -23.11
C ALA A 644 -33.64 0.91 -22.88
N SER A 645 -34.19 -0.29 -23.05
CA SER A 645 -35.61 -0.58 -22.76
C SER A 645 -35.96 -0.45 -21.28
N ARG A 646 -35.04 -0.80 -20.36
CA ARG A 646 -35.23 -0.63 -18.90
C ARG A 646 -35.12 0.83 -18.45
N GLN A 647 -34.39 1.65 -19.19
CA GLN A 647 -34.30 3.08 -18.95
C GLN A 647 -35.56 3.81 -19.45
N ALA A 648 -36.13 3.38 -20.58
CA ALA A 648 -37.42 3.88 -21.10
C ALA A 648 -38.61 3.52 -20.19
N LEU A 649 -38.68 2.28 -19.68
CA LEU A 649 -39.72 1.83 -18.73
C LEU A 649 -39.68 2.55 -17.37
N ARG A 650 -38.53 3.13 -17.00
CA ARG A 650 -38.38 3.94 -15.77
C ARG A 650 -38.80 5.40 -15.96
N ALA A 651 -38.94 5.87 -17.21
CA ALA A 651 -39.25 7.25 -17.54
C ALA A 651 -40.71 7.50 -17.97
N GLY A 652 -41.45 6.46 -18.38
CA GLY A 652 -42.85 6.58 -18.81
C GLY A 652 -43.86 6.64 -17.67
N SER A 653 -44.96 7.38 -17.87
CA SER A 653 -46.06 7.53 -16.90
C SER A 653 -46.85 6.22 -16.75
N GLU A 654 -47.59 6.08 -15.65
CA GLU A 654 -48.31 4.83 -15.31
C GLU A 654 -49.34 4.40 -16.38
N GLU A 655 -49.88 5.32 -17.17
CA GLU A 655 -50.81 5.01 -18.27
C GLU A 655 -50.12 4.35 -19.48
N GLU A 656 -48.85 4.68 -19.77
CA GLU A 656 -48.08 4.06 -20.87
C GLU A 656 -47.67 2.61 -20.56
N LYS A 657 -47.49 2.29 -19.27
CA LYS A 657 -47.14 0.92 -18.82
C LYS A 657 -48.32 -0.04 -18.91
N ALA A 658 -49.54 0.47 -18.74
CA ALA A 658 -50.77 -0.33 -18.85
C ALA A 658 -51.05 -0.76 -20.30
N ALA A 659 -50.73 0.08 -21.29
CA ALA A 659 -50.91 -0.22 -22.71
C ALA A 659 -49.99 -1.34 -23.24
N LEU A 660 -48.83 -1.56 -22.61
CA LEU A 660 -47.85 -2.58 -23.04
C LEU A 660 -48.12 -3.98 -22.51
N CYS A 661 -49.01 -4.14 -21.52
CA CYS A 661 -49.28 -5.43 -20.87
C CYS A 661 -50.58 -6.13 -21.34
N GLY A 662 -51.33 -5.54 -22.27
CA GLY A 662 -52.58 -6.09 -22.78
C GLY A 662 -52.45 -6.68 -24.19
N GLY A 663 -52.23 -8.00 -24.32
CA GLY A 663 -52.30 -8.63 -25.64
C GLY A 663 -51.91 -10.11 -25.70
N GLY A 664 -52.87 -11.00 -25.39
CA GLY A 664 -53.10 -12.21 -26.20
C GLY A 664 -52.54 -13.56 -25.74
N GLY A 665 -53.46 -14.46 -25.39
CA GLY A 665 -53.51 -15.81 -25.98
C GLY A 665 -52.82 -16.94 -25.20
N GLY A 666 -53.60 -17.76 -24.50
CA GLY A 666 -53.10 -18.89 -23.73
C GLY A 666 -52.67 -20.10 -24.57
N SER A 667 -51.78 -20.91 -23.98
CA SER A 667 -51.96 -22.37 -23.98
C SER A 667 -51.22 -23.01 -22.80
N ARG A 668 -51.77 -24.16 -22.43
CA ARG A 668 -51.56 -25.03 -21.28
C ARG A 668 -50.14 -25.65 -21.11
N VAL A 669 -49.76 -25.77 -19.82
CA VAL A 669 -49.39 -27.05 -19.13
C VAL A 669 -47.92 -27.54 -19.07
N ARG A 670 -47.50 -27.71 -17.79
CA ARG A 670 -46.64 -28.72 -17.11
C ARG A 670 -45.11 -28.62 -17.05
N SER A 671 -44.68 -28.42 -15.79
CA SER A 671 -43.69 -29.18 -15.00
C SER A 671 -42.37 -29.59 -15.64
N THR A 672 -41.28 -28.97 -15.21
CA THR A 672 -40.31 -29.56 -14.26
C THR A 672 -39.56 -28.45 -13.53
#